data_AF-B3H009-F1
#
_entry.id   AF-B3H009-F1
#
_cell.length_a   1.000
_cell.length_b   1.000
_cell.length_c   1.000
_cell.angle_alpha   90.00
_cell.angle_beta   90.00
_cell.angle_gamma   90.00
#
_symmetry.space_group_name_H-M   'P 1'
#
loop_
_entity.id
_entity.type
_entity.pdbx_description
1 polymer ?
#
loop_
_entity_poly.entity_id
_entity_poly.type
_entity_poly.pdbx_seq_one_letter_code
_entity_poly.pdbx_strand_id
1 'polypeptide(L)'
;MSNAIDVLDRIRQGNQSGKLWEFPGGIHPMQNKKQSNQKPIRSLHLPKFFYVPVVQHSGWAGELLVKVGDRVLKGQPLTKGDNYRQLPVHTPTSGTVIGIEPYVSAHPSGLPEITVIIETDGKDEWIERQPIDDFLTLTSGQIIEKVYQYGIAGLGGAVFPTASKLSLADKRCKVLIINGAECEPYITCDDRLMQDYTHEFLEGIRILRYVLRPEEVVLAIEDNKPQAIKAMEQALKGSNDITLRVIPTIYPSGASDQLVQVLTGLEIPQGKRSIEMGIVMHNVGTVFAVKRAVMDDEPLIERVVTLTGDKIRNKGNVWARLGTPIQHLLEQVDYQADSRFPVFLGGPMTGFILQSLQAPITKTANCIIAPDHFEYAPPEPERSCIRCSSCSDACPVGLLPQQLYWYARSEDHDKSKEYHLDACIECGVCAYVCPSYIPLIQYFRQEKAKITEIEEKAKKAEEAKARFEAREARLQKEKDARTARIAQAADKRREEIANSAGEDPVAAALARIKAKKAEAQTAEPVQAKANGEPDNSELMAQRRARRLAKQAEVKNEVNDNLSINTVQQVEETDPKKAAVAAALARARAKKAAQAPEQAVENAEKFATATEAEDPRKAAVAAALARAKAKKAAQQADQQEQVQAGENTEKVAAANEAEDPRKAAVAAALARAKAKKAAQQADQQEQAQAVENTGKVATATEAEDPRKAAVAAALARAKAKKATQQEQLQAVENAEKVVTATEAEDPRKATVAAAIARAKAKKMSQGLSND
;
A
#
# COMPACT_ATOMS: atom_id res chain seq x y z
N MET A 1 0.05 -9.97 31.82
CA MET A 1 -1.07 -10.03 30.87
C MET A 1 -2.27 -9.43 31.56
N SER A 2 -2.66 -8.21 31.21
CA SER A 2 -3.87 -7.57 31.73
C SER A 2 -5.07 -8.41 31.32
N ASN A 3 -5.74 -9.00 32.32
CA ASN A 3 -6.94 -9.80 32.10
C ASN A 3 -8.13 -8.84 31.88
N ALA A 4 -9.15 -9.24 31.13
CA ALA A 4 -10.33 -8.39 30.88
C ALA A 4 -11.04 -7.93 32.18
N ILE A 5 -10.83 -8.67 33.28
CA ILE A 5 -11.28 -8.32 34.63
C ILE A 5 -10.59 -7.05 35.14
N ASP A 6 -9.26 -6.92 34.96
CA ASP A 6 -8.50 -5.75 35.38
C ASP A 6 -8.98 -4.49 34.65
N VAL A 7 -9.28 -4.59 33.34
CA VAL A 7 -9.86 -3.47 32.58
C VAL A 7 -11.18 -2.97 33.19
N LEU A 8 -12.10 -3.87 33.50
CA LEU A 8 -13.38 -3.51 34.11
C LEU A 8 -13.21 -2.85 35.47
N ASP A 9 -12.33 -3.41 36.31
CA ASP A 9 -12.05 -2.88 37.64
C ASP A 9 -11.44 -1.48 37.55
N ARG A 10 -10.51 -1.26 36.61
CA ARG A 10 -9.91 0.07 36.35
C ARG A 10 -10.95 1.08 35.89
N ILE A 11 -11.83 0.70 34.96
CA ILE A 11 -12.90 1.58 34.48
C ILE A 11 -13.86 1.93 35.63
N ARG A 12 -14.32 0.96 36.41
CA ARG A 12 -15.22 1.20 37.55
C ARG A 12 -14.57 2.05 38.62
N GLN A 13 -13.30 1.78 38.95
CA GLN A 13 -12.51 2.60 39.88
C GLN A 13 -12.36 4.03 39.35
N GLY A 14 -12.04 4.21 38.07
CA GLY A 14 -11.92 5.50 37.42
C GLY A 14 -13.24 6.27 37.43
N ASN A 15 -14.35 5.60 37.14
CA ASN A 15 -15.70 6.16 37.16
C ASN A 15 -16.09 6.65 38.56
N GLN A 16 -15.76 5.91 39.62
CA GLN A 16 -16.04 6.28 41.01
C GLN A 16 -15.12 7.38 41.55
N SER A 17 -13.82 7.30 41.25
CA SER A 17 -12.80 8.19 41.84
C SER A 17 -12.49 9.43 41.01
N GLY A 18 -12.97 9.50 39.77
CA GLY A 18 -12.53 10.52 38.81
C GLY A 18 -11.15 10.25 38.21
N LYS A 19 -10.40 9.24 38.69
CA LYS A 19 -9.00 9.01 38.30
C LYS A 19 -8.84 8.77 36.80
N LEU A 20 -7.90 9.51 36.20
CA LEU A 20 -7.37 9.28 34.86
C LEU A 20 -5.88 8.97 34.97
N TRP A 21 -5.34 8.35 33.94
CA TRP A 21 -3.93 8.01 33.83
C TRP A 21 -3.28 8.79 32.71
N GLU A 22 -1.96 8.86 32.76
CA GLU A 22 -1.14 9.49 31.73
C GLU A 22 -0.50 8.41 30.84
N PHE A 23 -0.27 8.74 29.58
CA PHE A 23 0.56 7.97 28.67
C PHE A 23 1.86 8.75 28.39
N PRO A 24 2.97 8.06 28.05
CA PRO A 24 4.25 8.75 27.82
C PRO A 24 4.19 9.68 26.59
N GLY A 25 4.98 10.74 26.58
CA GLY A 25 5.13 11.62 25.42
C GLY A 25 3.85 12.39 25.05
N GLY A 26 3.58 12.50 23.75
CA GLY A 26 2.51 13.37 23.24
C GLY A 26 2.91 14.85 23.19
N ILE A 27 2.02 15.67 22.62
CA ILE A 27 2.24 17.11 22.43
C ILE A 27 0.93 17.91 22.57
N HIS A 28 1.05 19.22 22.77
CA HIS A 28 -0.06 20.16 22.82
C HIS A 28 0.03 21.18 21.67
N PRO A 29 -0.32 20.78 20.43
CA PRO A 29 -0.35 21.70 19.29
C PRO A 29 -1.45 22.76 19.47
N MET A 30 -1.31 23.88 18.76
CA MET A 30 -2.34 24.91 18.69
C MET A 30 -3.64 24.31 18.13
N GLN A 31 -4.71 24.34 18.92
CA GLN A 31 -5.91 23.55 18.63
C GLN A 31 -6.71 24.06 17.42
N ASN A 32 -6.78 25.37 17.21
CA ASN A 32 -7.51 26.05 16.11
C ASN A 32 -8.99 25.66 15.90
N LYS A 33 -9.61 24.90 16.81
CA LYS A 33 -11.01 24.44 16.73
C LYS A 33 -12.04 25.57 16.73
N LYS A 34 -11.75 26.70 17.38
CA LYS A 34 -12.69 27.84 17.48
C LYS A 34 -13.13 28.39 16.12
N GLN A 35 -12.32 28.21 15.06
CA GLN A 35 -12.63 28.73 13.73
C GLN A 35 -13.87 28.09 13.08
N SER A 36 -14.06 26.78 13.28
CA SER A 36 -15.11 25.99 12.64
C SER A 36 -16.23 25.57 13.61
N ASN A 37 -16.04 25.72 14.93
CA ASN A 37 -16.99 25.24 15.93
C ASN A 37 -18.15 26.20 16.28
N GLN A 38 -18.25 27.37 15.64
CA GLN A 38 -19.20 28.42 16.05
C GLN A 38 -20.62 28.26 15.51
N LYS A 39 -20.82 27.42 14.49
CA LYS A 39 -22.09 27.30 13.78
C LYS A 39 -22.54 25.83 13.79
N PRO A 40 -23.86 25.57 13.88
CA PRO A 40 -24.41 24.23 13.66
C PRO A 40 -23.99 23.63 12.32
N ILE A 41 -23.98 22.31 12.25
CA ILE A 41 -23.78 21.58 11.00
C ILE A 41 -24.86 21.99 10.00
N ARG A 42 -24.46 22.28 8.77
CA ARG A 42 -25.36 22.68 7.68
C ARG A 42 -25.25 21.78 6.46
N SER A 43 -26.31 21.70 5.68
CA SER A 43 -26.28 21.04 4.38
C SER A 43 -25.84 22.02 3.30
N LEU A 44 -25.19 21.49 2.26
CA LEU A 44 -24.80 22.23 1.06
C LEU A 44 -25.61 21.76 -0.15
N HIS A 45 -25.64 22.57 -1.21
CA HIS A 45 -26.29 22.21 -2.46
C HIS A 45 -25.60 21.02 -3.11
N LEU A 46 -26.37 20.14 -3.75
CA LEU A 46 -25.84 18.98 -4.45
C LEU A 46 -25.11 19.39 -5.73
N PRO A 47 -23.96 18.76 -6.07
CA PRO A 47 -23.30 18.96 -7.36
C PRO A 47 -24.10 18.35 -8.51
N LYS A 48 -23.74 18.75 -9.73
CA LYS A 48 -24.24 18.10 -10.96
C LYS A 48 -23.71 16.67 -11.13
N PHE A 49 -22.46 16.42 -10.71
CA PHE A 49 -21.81 15.13 -10.85
C PHE A 49 -21.28 14.63 -9.51
N PHE A 50 -21.46 13.34 -9.27
CA PHE A 50 -20.87 12.60 -8.16
C PHE A 50 -19.88 11.58 -8.70
N TYR A 51 -18.73 11.47 -8.04
CA TYR A 51 -17.65 10.56 -8.38
C TYR A 51 -17.43 9.63 -7.20
N VAL A 52 -18.07 8.46 -7.19
CA VAL A 52 -18.09 7.55 -6.03
C VAL A 52 -17.03 6.46 -6.22
N PRO A 53 -15.88 6.51 -5.52
CA PRO A 53 -14.88 5.45 -5.63
C PRO A 53 -15.44 4.13 -5.10
N VAL A 54 -15.11 3.03 -5.78
CA VAL A 54 -15.56 1.68 -5.40
C VAL A 54 -14.90 1.23 -4.08
N VAL A 55 -13.69 1.72 -3.80
CA VAL A 55 -12.97 1.43 -2.55
C VAL A 55 -12.93 2.69 -1.71
N GLN A 56 -13.58 2.64 -0.55
CA GLN A 56 -13.58 3.72 0.44
C GLN A 56 -13.40 3.18 1.86
N HIS A 57 -12.72 2.04 2.00
CA HIS A 57 -12.52 1.33 3.27
C HIS A 57 -11.23 0.52 3.21
N SER A 58 -10.79 -0.01 4.35
CA SER A 58 -9.53 -0.77 4.47
C SER A 58 -9.53 -2.15 3.80
N GLY A 59 -10.54 -2.44 2.98
CA GLY A 59 -10.75 -3.74 2.37
C GLY A 59 -10.58 -3.68 0.85
N TRP A 60 -11.23 -4.60 0.14
CA TRP A 60 -11.14 -4.69 -1.31
C TRP A 60 -12.40 -4.18 -1.98
N ALA A 61 -12.29 -3.85 -3.27
CA ALA A 61 -13.43 -3.47 -4.11
C ALA A 61 -14.52 -4.56 -4.08
N GLY A 62 -15.77 -4.15 -3.85
CA GLY A 62 -16.93 -5.00 -4.05
C GLY A 62 -17.24 -5.21 -5.53
N GLU A 63 -18.07 -6.20 -5.82
CA GLU A 63 -18.59 -6.46 -7.16
C GLU A 63 -19.56 -5.34 -7.58
N LEU A 64 -19.41 -4.78 -8.78
CA LEU A 64 -20.32 -3.74 -9.28
C LEU A 64 -21.71 -4.31 -9.61
N LEU A 65 -22.75 -3.64 -9.12
CA LEU A 65 -24.16 -3.99 -9.38
C LEU A 65 -24.79 -3.18 -10.52
N VAL A 66 -24.16 -2.06 -10.89
CA VAL A 66 -24.67 -1.11 -11.88
C VAL A 66 -23.81 -1.08 -13.14
N LYS A 67 -24.39 -0.60 -14.24
CA LYS A 67 -23.73 -0.38 -15.53
C LYS A 67 -23.95 1.05 -15.99
N VAL A 68 -23.10 1.48 -16.92
CA VAL A 68 -23.27 2.78 -17.59
C VAL A 68 -24.61 2.80 -18.33
N GLY A 69 -25.39 3.86 -18.10
CA GLY A 69 -26.76 4.04 -18.60
C GLY A 69 -27.86 3.73 -17.59
N ASP A 70 -27.54 3.07 -16.46
CA ASP A 70 -28.55 2.73 -15.46
C ASP A 70 -29.02 3.98 -14.69
N ARG A 71 -30.34 4.07 -14.46
CA ARG A 71 -30.92 5.01 -13.50
C ARG A 71 -30.76 4.44 -12.10
N VAL A 72 -30.26 5.25 -11.16
CA VAL A 72 -30.07 4.87 -9.76
C VAL A 72 -30.85 5.80 -8.82
N LEU A 73 -31.31 5.26 -7.70
CA LEU A 73 -32.03 5.99 -6.65
C LEU A 73 -31.14 6.21 -5.44
N LYS A 74 -31.30 7.32 -4.72
CA LYS A 74 -30.54 7.64 -3.51
C LYS A 74 -30.59 6.49 -2.50
N GLY A 75 -29.41 6.09 -2.02
CA GLY A 75 -29.24 4.98 -1.10
C GLY A 75 -29.18 3.59 -1.76
N GLN A 76 -29.38 3.47 -3.08
CA GLN A 76 -29.22 2.21 -3.79
C GLN A 76 -27.77 1.71 -3.72
N PRO A 77 -27.52 0.41 -3.47
CA PRO A 77 -26.18 -0.16 -3.49
C PRO A 77 -25.62 -0.16 -4.92
N LEU A 78 -24.41 0.40 -5.08
CA LEU A 78 -23.61 0.38 -6.30
C LEU A 78 -22.75 -0.87 -6.38
N THR A 79 -22.38 -1.43 -5.22
CA THR A 79 -21.54 -2.62 -5.11
C THR A 79 -22.13 -3.63 -4.15
N LYS A 80 -21.85 -4.90 -4.41
CA LYS A 80 -22.09 -6.03 -3.52
C LYS A 80 -20.76 -6.44 -2.89
N GLY A 81 -20.77 -6.67 -1.58
CA GLY A 81 -19.60 -7.21 -0.90
C GLY A 81 -19.74 -8.69 -0.54
N ASP A 82 -18.80 -9.18 0.27
CA ASP A 82 -18.60 -10.58 0.64
C ASP A 82 -18.98 -10.92 2.10
N ASN A 83 -19.71 -10.02 2.78
CA ASN A 83 -19.98 -10.07 4.24
C ASN A 83 -18.71 -10.00 5.13
N TYR A 84 -17.57 -9.56 4.58
CA TYR A 84 -16.30 -9.48 5.32
C TYR A 84 -15.51 -8.19 5.04
N ARG A 85 -14.56 -8.24 4.10
CA ARG A 85 -13.64 -7.13 3.82
C ARG A 85 -14.16 -6.25 2.69
N GLN A 86 -15.04 -6.76 1.83
CA GLN A 86 -15.69 -5.96 0.80
C GLN A 86 -16.95 -5.34 1.40
N LEU A 87 -17.00 -4.02 1.46
CA LEU A 87 -18.09 -3.28 2.07
C LEU A 87 -18.92 -2.61 0.96
N PRO A 88 -20.25 -2.76 0.94
CA PRO A 88 -21.10 -2.08 -0.02
C PRO A 88 -20.91 -0.57 -0.02
N VAL A 89 -20.94 0.00 -1.23
CA VAL A 89 -20.94 1.45 -1.47
C VAL A 89 -22.27 1.79 -2.13
N HIS A 90 -22.84 2.93 -1.75
CA HIS A 90 -24.19 3.33 -2.14
C HIS A 90 -24.15 4.63 -2.93
N THR A 91 -25.16 4.86 -3.77
CA THR A 91 -25.28 6.13 -4.47
C THR A 91 -25.72 7.25 -3.53
N PRO A 92 -25.06 8.42 -3.58
CA PRO A 92 -25.37 9.55 -2.71
C PRO A 92 -26.69 10.25 -2.99
N THR A 93 -27.20 10.13 -4.22
CA THR A 93 -28.43 10.79 -4.71
C THR A 93 -29.02 10.01 -5.89
N SER A 94 -30.19 10.42 -6.40
CA SER A 94 -30.78 9.88 -7.62
C SER A 94 -30.14 10.48 -8.87
N GLY A 95 -30.05 9.67 -9.93
CA GLY A 95 -29.42 10.10 -11.16
C GLY A 95 -29.19 8.99 -12.16
N THR A 96 -28.27 9.23 -13.10
CA THR A 96 -27.89 8.26 -14.14
C THR A 96 -26.39 7.97 -14.03
N VAL A 97 -26.02 6.69 -14.09
CA VAL A 97 -24.61 6.29 -14.16
C VAL A 97 -24.08 6.61 -15.56
N ILE A 98 -23.19 7.58 -15.66
CA ILE A 98 -22.63 8.02 -16.94
C ILE A 98 -21.25 7.41 -17.25
N GLY A 99 -20.57 6.87 -16.23
CA GLY A 99 -19.24 6.29 -16.39
C GLY A 99 -18.86 5.37 -15.23
N ILE A 100 -18.03 4.37 -15.54
CA ILE A 100 -17.33 3.53 -14.55
C ILE A 100 -15.90 3.40 -15.04
N GLU A 101 -15.02 4.26 -14.53
CA GLU A 101 -13.66 4.41 -15.06
C GLU A 101 -12.68 4.90 -13.99
N PRO A 102 -11.36 4.81 -14.23
CA PRO A 102 -10.37 5.39 -13.33
C PRO A 102 -10.53 6.91 -13.22
N TYR A 103 -10.68 7.42 -12.00
CA TYR A 103 -10.82 8.84 -11.70
C TYR A 103 -9.90 9.24 -10.54
N VAL A 104 -9.49 10.51 -10.47
CA VAL A 104 -8.53 11.01 -9.46
C VAL A 104 -9.02 10.71 -8.04
N SER A 105 -8.17 10.07 -7.24
CA SER A 105 -8.50 9.70 -5.85
C SER A 105 -8.09 10.77 -4.84
N ALA A 106 -8.76 10.75 -3.69
CA ALA A 106 -8.41 11.54 -2.51
C ALA A 106 -7.26 10.86 -1.74
N HIS A 107 -6.10 10.72 -2.38
CA HIS A 107 -4.90 10.09 -1.83
C HIS A 107 -3.67 11.00 -2.09
N PRO A 108 -2.61 10.98 -1.25
CA PRO A 108 -1.40 11.78 -1.45
C PRO A 108 -0.78 11.68 -2.87
N SER A 109 -0.92 10.53 -3.52
CA SER A 109 -0.41 10.30 -4.88
C SER A 109 -1.34 10.78 -6.00
N GLY A 110 -2.64 11.01 -5.71
CA GLY A 110 -3.66 11.33 -6.72
C GLY A 110 -3.85 10.25 -7.79
N LEU A 111 -3.40 9.00 -7.55
CA LEU A 111 -3.49 7.93 -8.52
C LEU A 111 -4.96 7.61 -8.85
N PRO A 112 -5.33 7.43 -10.13
CA PRO A 112 -6.70 7.13 -10.49
C PRO A 112 -7.20 5.80 -9.90
N GLU A 113 -8.43 5.82 -9.37
CA GLU A 113 -9.14 4.66 -8.83
C GLU A 113 -10.45 4.43 -9.57
N ILE A 114 -10.88 3.16 -9.69
CA ILE A 114 -12.16 2.82 -10.32
C ILE A 114 -13.30 3.50 -9.56
N THR A 115 -14.04 4.31 -10.28
CA THR A 115 -15.02 5.24 -9.73
C THR A 115 -16.30 5.20 -10.56
N VAL A 116 -17.45 5.17 -9.89
CA VAL A 116 -18.77 5.28 -10.52
C VAL A 116 -19.13 6.76 -10.62
N ILE A 117 -19.35 7.24 -11.84
CA ILE A 117 -19.70 8.64 -12.14
C ILE A 117 -21.20 8.74 -12.35
N ILE A 118 -21.86 9.59 -11.57
CA ILE A 118 -23.31 9.74 -11.53
C ILE A 118 -23.66 11.19 -11.85
N GLU A 119 -24.44 11.40 -12.90
CA GLU A 119 -25.07 12.70 -13.19
C GLU A 119 -26.40 12.78 -12.44
N THR A 120 -26.58 13.85 -11.66
CA THR A 120 -27.77 14.04 -10.83
C THR A 120 -28.98 14.41 -11.67
N ASP A 121 -30.15 13.88 -11.30
CA ASP A 121 -31.43 14.28 -11.92
C ASP A 121 -32.10 15.46 -11.18
N GLY A 122 -31.48 15.93 -10.10
CA GLY A 122 -31.98 17.02 -9.24
C GLY A 122 -33.16 16.64 -8.35
N LYS A 123 -33.61 15.37 -8.36
CA LYS A 123 -34.79 14.92 -7.61
C LYS A 123 -34.47 14.44 -6.21
N ASP A 124 -33.23 13.97 -5.99
CA ASP A 124 -32.76 13.37 -4.74
C ASP A 124 -33.69 12.26 -4.20
N GLU A 125 -34.24 11.47 -5.13
CA GLU A 125 -35.29 10.47 -4.89
C GLU A 125 -34.69 9.22 -4.21
N TRP A 126 -35.23 8.86 -3.05
CA TRP A 126 -34.83 7.69 -2.27
C TRP A 126 -35.34 6.38 -2.86
N ILE A 127 -34.61 5.30 -2.58
CA ILE A 127 -35.21 3.95 -2.57
C ILE A 127 -36.38 3.90 -1.58
N GLU A 128 -37.25 2.89 -1.69
CA GLU A 128 -38.24 2.64 -0.65
C GLU A 128 -37.53 2.37 0.68
N ARG A 129 -37.88 3.15 1.70
CA ARG A 129 -37.28 3.07 3.04
C ARG A 129 -38.28 2.54 4.04
N GLN A 130 -37.78 1.77 4.99
CA GLN A 130 -38.54 1.17 6.09
C GLN A 130 -37.89 1.57 7.43
N PRO A 131 -38.03 2.85 7.83
CA PRO A 131 -37.52 3.30 9.12
C PRO A 131 -38.29 2.62 10.25
N ILE A 132 -37.60 2.43 11.38
CA ILE A 132 -38.14 1.82 12.59
C ILE A 132 -37.91 2.75 13.78
N ASP A 133 -38.90 2.83 14.66
CA ASP A 133 -38.81 3.63 15.89
C ASP A 133 -38.11 2.87 17.02
N ASP A 134 -38.15 1.54 17.00
CA ASP A 134 -37.59 0.68 18.03
C ASP A 134 -36.69 -0.40 17.44
N PHE A 135 -35.37 -0.27 17.68
CA PHE A 135 -34.36 -1.23 17.24
C PHE A 135 -34.45 -2.57 17.99
N LEU A 136 -35.17 -2.66 19.12
CA LEU A 136 -35.36 -3.91 19.86
C LEU A 136 -36.23 -4.92 19.11
N THR A 137 -36.94 -4.47 18.07
CA THR A 137 -37.66 -5.33 17.13
C THR A 137 -36.71 -6.18 16.27
N LEU A 138 -35.44 -5.80 16.19
CA LEU A 138 -34.40 -6.52 15.46
C LEU A 138 -33.49 -7.29 16.41
N THR A 139 -33.06 -8.48 15.98
CA THR A 139 -32.01 -9.23 16.67
C THR A 139 -30.64 -8.59 16.45
N SER A 140 -29.69 -8.85 17.37
CA SER A 140 -28.30 -8.38 17.22
C SER A 140 -27.66 -8.80 15.88
N GLY A 141 -27.97 -10.00 15.38
CA GLY A 141 -27.52 -10.47 14.06
C GLY A 141 -28.10 -9.67 12.90
N GLN A 142 -29.40 -9.36 12.93
CA GLN A 142 -30.05 -8.51 11.93
C GLN A 142 -29.49 -7.09 11.93
N ILE A 143 -29.18 -6.53 13.11
CA ILE A 143 -28.54 -5.22 13.22
C ILE A 143 -27.14 -5.25 12.58
N ILE A 144 -26.32 -6.26 12.88
CA ILE A 144 -24.98 -6.41 12.30
C ILE A 144 -25.07 -6.53 10.77
N GLU A 145 -26.01 -7.33 10.26
CA GLU A 145 -26.25 -7.47 8.83
C GLU A 145 -26.69 -6.15 8.19
N LYS A 146 -27.60 -5.42 8.83
CA LYS A 146 -28.04 -4.10 8.35
C LYS A 146 -26.87 -3.10 8.31
N VAL A 147 -26.07 -3.03 9.37
CA VAL A 147 -24.83 -2.22 9.42
C VAL A 147 -23.84 -2.60 8.31
N TYR A 148 -23.75 -3.89 7.98
CA TYR A 148 -22.92 -4.38 6.86
C TYR A 148 -23.48 -3.92 5.51
N GLN A 149 -24.74 -4.25 5.21
CA GLN A 149 -25.40 -3.94 3.95
C GLN A 149 -25.38 -2.44 3.67
N TYR A 150 -25.49 -1.60 4.71
CA TYR A 150 -25.57 -0.15 4.62
C TYR A 150 -24.18 0.50 4.49
N GLY A 151 -23.14 -0.33 4.41
CA GLY A 151 -21.79 0.09 4.08
C GLY A 151 -21.11 0.88 5.20
N ILE A 152 -21.48 0.65 6.46
CA ILE A 152 -20.92 1.43 7.58
C ILE A 152 -19.47 1.04 7.84
N ALA A 153 -18.58 2.03 7.76
CA ALA A 153 -17.17 1.88 8.07
C ALA A 153 -16.76 2.78 9.24
N GLY A 154 -15.66 2.46 9.90
CA GLY A 154 -15.12 3.27 10.99
C GLY A 154 -14.64 4.64 10.52
N LEU A 155 -15.41 5.69 10.82
CA LEU A 155 -15.16 7.07 10.36
C LEU A 155 -14.03 7.82 11.08
N GLY A 156 -13.37 7.17 12.04
CA GLY A 156 -12.25 7.72 12.81
C GLY A 156 -10.86 7.63 12.14
N GLY A 157 -10.78 7.19 10.88
CA GLY A 157 -9.54 7.24 10.08
C GLY A 157 -9.16 5.92 9.41
N ALA A 158 -9.16 4.80 10.14
CA ALA A 158 -8.77 3.49 9.58
C ALA A 158 -9.81 2.87 8.63
N VAL A 159 -11.07 3.33 8.69
CA VAL A 159 -12.17 2.91 7.79
C VAL A 159 -12.37 1.40 7.70
N PHE A 160 -12.24 0.75 8.85
CA PHE A 160 -12.50 -0.68 9.00
C PHE A 160 -14.02 -0.96 8.91
N PRO A 161 -14.47 -2.04 8.24
CA PRO A 161 -15.88 -2.43 8.20
C PRO A 161 -16.47 -2.60 9.61
N THR A 162 -17.51 -1.84 9.92
CA THR A 162 -18.06 -1.78 11.29
C THR A 162 -18.72 -3.11 11.67
N ALA A 163 -19.46 -3.73 10.77
CA ALA A 163 -20.08 -5.03 11.01
C ALA A 163 -19.06 -6.13 11.36
N SER A 164 -17.92 -6.17 10.69
CA SER A 164 -16.83 -7.11 11.00
C SER A 164 -16.26 -6.89 12.40
N LYS A 165 -16.24 -5.63 12.87
CA LYS A 165 -15.81 -5.28 14.23
C LYS A 165 -16.85 -5.74 15.27
N LEU A 166 -18.14 -5.53 14.98
CA LEU A 166 -19.24 -5.95 15.85
C LEU A 166 -19.33 -7.47 15.95
N SER A 167 -19.27 -8.17 14.81
CA SER A 167 -19.31 -9.63 14.75
C SER A 167 -18.15 -10.27 15.52
N LEU A 168 -16.93 -9.74 15.39
CA LEU A 168 -15.77 -10.22 16.14
C LEU A 168 -15.90 -10.00 17.67
N ALA A 169 -16.65 -8.98 18.06
CA ALA A 169 -16.82 -8.58 19.45
C ALA A 169 -18.09 -9.12 20.12
N ASP A 170 -18.99 -9.76 19.36
CA ASP A 170 -20.20 -10.38 19.89
C ASP A 170 -19.85 -11.33 21.04
N LYS A 171 -20.50 -11.15 22.19
CA LYS A 171 -20.26 -11.87 23.46
C LYS A 171 -18.86 -11.77 24.04
N ARG A 172 -17.95 -10.99 23.44
CA ARG A 172 -16.56 -10.78 23.91
C ARG A 172 -16.34 -9.38 24.47
N CYS A 173 -17.19 -8.44 24.10
CA CYS A 173 -17.12 -7.06 24.60
C CYS A 173 -17.46 -7.00 26.10
N LYS A 174 -16.54 -6.45 26.88
CA LYS A 174 -16.71 -6.13 28.30
C LYS A 174 -16.92 -4.64 28.51
N VAL A 175 -16.13 -3.82 27.82
CA VAL A 175 -16.21 -2.36 27.87
C VAL A 175 -16.38 -1.82 26.45
N LEU A 176 -17.42 -1.01 26.25
CA LEU A 176 -17.61 -0.23 25.04
C LEU A 176 -17.13 1.20 25.29
N ILE A 177 -16.13 1.64 24.55
CA ILE A 177 -15.59 3.00 24.60
C ILE A 177 -16.05 3.77 23.36
N ILE A 178 -16.71 4.90 23.57
CA ILE A 178 -17.05 5.85 22.52
C ILE A 178 -16.00 6.96 22.54
N ASN A 179 -15.22 7.03 21.47
CA ASN A 179 -14.10 7.96 21.34
C ASN A 179 -14.59 9.27 20.73
N GLY A 180 -14.88 10.23 21.60
CA GLY A 180 -15.15 11.64 21.29
C GLY A 180 -13.96 12.56 21.53
N ALA A 181 -12.73 12.00 21.52
CA ALA A 181 -11.53 12.78 21.77
C ALA A 181 -11.27 13.79 20.64
N GLU A 182 -11.37 13.39 19.37
CA GLU A 182 -11.11 14.25 18.20
C GLU A 182 -9.87 15.16 18.38
N CYS A 183 -8.72 14.55 18.69
CA CYS A 183 -7.53 15.25 19.14
C CYS A 183 -6.75 16.01 18.04
N GLU A 184 -7.07 15.79 16.75
CA GLU A 184 -6.45 16.54 15.65
C GLU A 184 -6.82 18.03 15.73
N PRO A 185 -5.85 18.95 15.60
CA PRO A 185 -6.12 20.37 15.45
C PRO A 185 -7.04 20.66 14.26
N TYR A 186 -7.75 21.78 14.31
CA TYR A 186 -8.72 22.27 13.31
C TYR A 186 -10.00 21.45 13.13
N ILE A 187 -9.95 20.13 13.27
CA ILE A 187 -11.12 19.25 13.06
C ILE A 187 -12.14 19.49 14.16
N THR A 188 -13.42 19.61 13.82
CA THR A 188 -14.54 19.81 14.78
C THR A 188 -15.82 19.07 14.37
N CYS A 189 -15.73 18.12 13.44
CA CYS A 189 -16.89 17.40 12.92
C CYS A 189 -17.56 16.53 13.98
N ASP A 190 -16.80 15.82 14.80
CA ASP A 190 -17.32 14.97 15.88
C ASP A 190 -17.80 15.82 17.05
N ASP A 191 -17.09 16.91 17.37
CA ASP A 191 -17.51 17.88 18.38
C ASP A 191 -18.89 18.48 18.04
N ARG A 192 -19.06 18.98 16.81
CA ARG A 192 -20.35 19.49 16.36
C ARG A 192 -21.43 18.41 16.29
N LEU A 193 -21.09 17.20 15.88
CA LEU A 193 -22.05 16.11 15.81
C LEU A 193 -22.59 15.74 17.20
N MET A 194 -21.72 15.75 18.22
CA MET A 194 -22.12 15.58 19.62
C MET A 194 -22.99 16.74 20.13
N GLN A 195 -22.79 17.97 19.66
CA GLN A 195 -23.59 19.12 20.09
C GLN A 195 -24.96 19.20 19.40
N ASP A 196 -24.98 19.04 18.07
CA ASP A 196 -26.14 19.31 17.22
C ASP A 196 -27.10 18.11 17.16
N TYR A 197 -26.58 16.90 17.32
CA TYR A 197 -27.32 15.64 17.17
C TYR A 197 -27.21 14.74 18.41
N THR A 198 -27.15 15.35 19.60
CA THR A 198 -26.95 14.68 20.90
C THR A 198 -27.80 13.43 21.09
N HIS A 199 -29.12 13.54 20.92
CA HIS A 199 -30.05 12.43 21.19
C HIS A 199 -29.90 11.28 20.19
N GLU A 200 -29.75 11.60 18.91
CA GLU A 200 -29.54 10.59 17.86
C GLU A 200 -28.20 9.87 18.03
N PHE A 201 -27.15 10.60 18.44
CA PHE A 201 -25.87 10.00 18.77
C PHE A 201 -25.96 9.05 19.97
N LEU A 202 -26.65 9.46 21.06
CA LEU A 202 -26.88 8.59 22.22
C LEU A 202 -27.69 7.33 21.86
N GLU A 203 -28.68 7.43 20.98
CA GLU A 203 -29.38 6.24 20.47
C GLU A 203 -28.46 5.30 19.70
N GLY A 204 -27.53 5.84 18.91
CA GLY A 204 -26.48 5.02 18.29
C GLY A 204 -25.64 4.24 19.33
N ILE A 205 -25.32 4.86 20.47
CA ILE A 205 -24.61 4.17 21.57
C ILE A 205 -25.48 3.04 22.15
N ARG A 206 -26.78 3.28 22.33
CA ARG A 206 -27.73 2.29 22.86
C ARG A 206 -27.92 1.11 21.94
N ILE A 207 -27.96 1.33 20.62
CA ILE A 207 -27.96 0.25 19.61
C ILE A 207 -26.69 -0.60 19.75
N LEU A 208 -25.51 0.03 19.83
CA LEU A 208 -24.25 -0.70 20.01
C LEU A 208 -24.21 -1.46 21.34
N ARG A 209 -24.73 -0.88 22.42
CA ARG A 209 -24.87 -1.52 23.73
C ARG A 209 -25.78 -2.75 23.64
N TYR A 210 -26.89 -2.69 22.91
CA TYR A 210 -27.79 -3.83 22.70
C TYR A 210 -27.12 -4.97 21.92
N VAL A 211 -26.35 -4.63 20.88
CA VAL A 211 -25.61 -5.62 20.07
C VAL A 211 -24.48 -6.27 20.86
N LEU A 212 -23.65 -5.48 21.54
CA LEU A 212 -22.41 -5.95 22.16
C LEU A 212 -22.60 -6.45 23.60
N ARG A 213 -23.66 -6.02 24.28
CA ARG A 213 -23.98 -6.30 25.69
C ARG A 213 -22.78 -6.12 26.63
N PRO A 214 -22.09 -4.95 26.56
CA PRO A 214 -20.97 -4.68 27.46
C PRO A 214 -21.45 -4.55 28.89
N GLU A 215 -20.54 -4.78 29.84
CA GLU A 215 -20.78 -4.50 31.25
C GLU A 215 -20.70 -3.00 31.55
N GLU A 216 -19.84 -2.27 30.83
CA GLU A 216 -19.65 -0.81 30.99
C GLU A 216 -19.65 -0.12 29.62
N VAL A 217 -20.25 1.07 29.55
CA VAL A 217 -20.18 1.96 28.40
C VAL A 217 -19.59 3.30 28.83
N VAL A 218 -18.51 3.71 28.16
CA VAL A 218 -17.77 4.92 28.48
C VAL A 218 -17.74 5.84 27.27
N LEU A 219 -18.24 7.05 27.41
CA LEU A 219 -18.08 8.12 26.43
C LEU A 219 -16.92 9.01 26.88
N ALA A 220 -15.82 9.00 26.14
CA ALA A 220 -14.63 9.80 26.47
C ALA A 220 -14.56 11.04 25.57
N ILE A 221 -14.53 12.23 26.18
CA ILE A 221 -14.50 13.53 25.48
C ILE A 221 -13.37 14.38 26.06
N GLU A 222 -12.58 15.04 25.22
CA GLU A 222 -11.55 15.96 25.71
C GLU A 222 -12.15 17.22 26.37
N ASP A 223 -11.46 17.74 27.39
CA ASP A 223 -11.84 18.94 28.15
C ASP A 223 -11.96 20.23 27.32
N ASN A 224 -11.36 20.27 26.12
CA ASN A 224 -11.50 21.39 25.19
C ASN A 224 -12.84 21.46 24.43
N LYS A 225 -13.80 20.56 24.71
CA LYS A 225 -15.13 20.53 24.08
C LYS A 225 -16.26 20.80 25.09
N PRO A 226 -16.27 21.95 25.78
CA PRO A 226 -17.20 22.20 26.88
C PRO A 226 -18.66 22.21 26.44
N GLN A 227 -18.97 22.61 25.19
CA GLN A 227 -20.35 22.59 24.68
C GLN A 227 -20.85 21.16 24.48
N ALA A 228 -20.04 20.27 23.89
CA ALA A 228 -20.41 18.86 23.72
C ALA A 228 -20.56 18.16 25.08
N ILE A 229 -19.62 18.39 26.01
CA ILE A 229 -19.70 17.85 27.38
C ILE A 229 -21.02 18.26 28.03
N LYS A 230 -21.35 19.56 28.00
CA LYS A 230 -22.60 20.07 28.58
C LYS A 230 -23.84 19.47 27.93
N ALA A 231 -23.87 19.34 26.61
CA ALA A 231 -24.98 18.72 25.89
C ALA A 231 -25.17 17.25 26.30
N MET A 232 -24.07 16.49 26.42
CA MET A 232 -24.08 15.09 26.86
C MET A 232 -24.53 14.94 28.32
N GLU A 233 -24.00 15.76 29.23
CA GLU A 233 -24.41 15.75 30.64
C GLU A 233 -25.91 16.01 30.80
N GLN A 234 -26.45 16.96 30.03
CA GLN A 234 -27.87 17.28 30.04
C GLN A 234 -28.71 16.11 29.52
N ALA A 235 -28.31 15.50 28.40
CA ALA A 235 -29.06 14.41 27.78
C ALA A 235 -28.94 13.08 28.54
N LEU A 236 -27.85 12.86 29.28
CA LEU A 236 -27.65 11.68 30.13
C LEU A 236 -28.20 11.85 31.55
N LYS A 237 -28.79 12.99 31.89
CA LYS A 237 -29.32 13.25 33.22
C LYS A 237 -30.40 12.23 33.60
N GLY A 238 -30.14 11.44 34.64
CA GLY A 238 -31.02 10.37 35.11
C GLY A 238 -30.83 9.03 34.39
N SER A 239 -29.94 8.96 33.40
CA SER A 239 -29.54 7.73 32.72
C SER A 239 -28.31 7.14 33.41
N ASN A 240 -28.23 5.81 33.48
CA ASN A 240 -27.09 5.07 34.05
C ASN A 240 -26.50 4.05 33.06
N ASP A 241 -26.91 4.11 31.79
CA ASP A 241 -26.49 3.21 30.72
C ASP A 241 -25.15 3.62 30.08
N ILE A 242 -24.74 4.89 30.23
CA ILE A 242 -23.53 5.48 29.62
C ILE A 242 -22.84 6.36 30.66
N THR A 243 -21.54 6.15 30.89
CA THR A 243 -20.71 6.99 31.75
C THR A 243 -19.91 7.99 30.90
N LEU A 244 -20.08 9.28 31.15
CA LEU A 244 -19.26 10.33 30.54
C LEU A 244 -17.93 10.51 31.28
N ARG A 245 -16.82 10.54 30.54
CA ARG A 245 -15.47 10.77 31.04
C ARG A 245 -14.82 11.93 30.28
N VAL A 246 -14.57 13.02 31.00
CA VAL A 246 -13.82 14.15 30.47
C VAL A 246 -12.33 13.86 30.60
N ILE A 247 -11.57 13.87 29.51
CA ILE A 247 -10.14 13.54 29.46
C ILE A 247 -9.28 14.77 29.12
N PRO A 248 -7.98 14.79 29.47
CA PRO A 248 -7.09 15.90 29.13
C PRO A 248 -6.89 16.05 27.62
N THR A 249 -6.82 17.30 27.14
CA THR A 249 -6.44 17.58 25.75
C THR A 249 -4.93 17.41 25.52
N ILE A 250 -4.54 16.25 25.00
CA ILE A 250 -3.17 15.93 24.59
C ILE A 250 -3.20 15.15 23.28
N TYR A 251 -2.36 15.49 22.30
CA TYR A 251 -2.29 14.72 21.07
C TYR A 251 -1.21 13.61 21.19
N PRO A 252 -1.49 12.33 20.84
CA PRO A 252 -2.72 11.79 20.23
C PRO A 252 -3.57 10.97 21.21
N SER A 253 -4.20 11.60 22.21
CA SER A 253 -5.13 10.95 23.16
C SER A 253 -6.25 10.17 22.49
N GLY A 254 -6.65 10.58 21.27
CA GLY A 254 -7.69 9.92 20.48
C GLY A 254 -7.23 8.65 19.77
N ALA A 255 -5.95 8.29 19.79
CA ALA A 255 -5.51 6.98 19.33
C ALA A 255 -6.02 5.87 20.26
N SER A 256 -6.32 4.68 19.73
CA SER A 256 -6.97 3.60 20.49
C SER A 256 -6.22 3.23 21.75
N ASP A 257 -4.92 3.08 21.62
CA ASP A 257 -4.07 2.50 22.66
C ASP A 257 -3.85 3.54 23.76
N GLN A 258 -3.60 4.79 23.36
CA GLN A 258 -3.47 5.93 24.26
C GLN A 258 -4.78 6.20 25.01
N LEU A 259 -5.94 6.14 24.35
CA LEU A 259 -7.21 6.34 25.03
C LEU A 259 -7.49 5.25 26.07
N VAL A 260 -7.18 3.99 25.75
CA VAL A 260 -7.28 2.89 26.72
C VAL A 260 -6.35 3.14 27.90
N GLN A 261 -5.11 3.56 27.66
CA GLN A 261 -4.16 3.89 28.71
C GLN A 261 -4.65 5.05 29.58
N VAL A 262 -5.20 6.13 29.01
CA VAL A 262 -5.76 7.27 29.77
C VAL A 262 -6.93 6.83 30.67
N LEU A 263 -7.76 5.91 30.20
CA LEU A 263 -8.96 5.46 30.92
C LEU A 263 -8.71 4.32 31.90
N THR A 264 -7.62 3.56 31.77
CA THR A 264 -7.40 2.34 32.56
C THR A 264 -6.02 2.24 33.20
N GLY A 265 -5.04 2.99 32.70
CA GLY A 265 -3.63 2.85 33.04
C GLY A 265 -2.97 1.59 32.47
N LEU A 266 -3.67 0.85 31.61
CA LEU A 266 -3.19 -0.40 31.01
C LEU A 266 -2.80 -0.17 29.56
N GLU A 267 -1.74 -0.82 29.12
CA GLU A 267 -1.32 -0.86 27.73
C GLU A 267 -1.89 -2.10 27.02
N ILE A 268 -2.21 -1.93 25.74
CA ILE A 268 -2.58 -3.06 24.89
C ILE A 268 -1.29 -3.80 24.55
N PRO A 269 -1.20 -5.12 24.83
CA PRO A 269 0.02 -5.86 24.53
C PRO A 269 0.32 -5.84 23.03
N GLN A 270 1.60 -5.77 22.68
CA GLN A 270 2.04 -5.74 21.29
C GLN A 270 1.46 -6.90 20.47
N GLY A 271 1.02 -6.59 19.25
CA GLY A 271 0.44 -7.55 18.31
C GLY A 271 -0.99 -8.00 18.67
N LYS A 272 -1.51 -7.60 19.83
CA LYS A 272 -2.89 -7.90 20.25
C LYS A 272 -3.84 -6.77 19.88
N ARG A 273 -5.11 -7.11 19.73
CA ARG A 273 -6.19 -6.13 19.53
C ARG A 273 -6.86 -5.78 20.84
N SER A 274 -7.45 -4.59 20.93
CA SER A 274 -8.22 -4.14 22.11
C SER A 274 -9.30 -5.13 22.57
N ILE A 275 -9.91 -5.86 21.62
CA ILE A 275 -10.94 -6.87 21.92
C ILE A 275 -10.40 -8.06 22.71
N GLU A 276 -9.09 -8.33 22.67
CA GLU A 276 -8.47 -9.37 23.51
C GLU A 276 -8.45 -8.97 24.99
N MET A 277 -8.54 -7.67 25.27
CA MET A 277 -8.75 -7.13 26.61
C MET A 277 -10.24 -6.88 26.92
N GLY A 278 -11.14 -7.32 26.04
CA GLY A 278 -12.58 -7.09 26.16
C GLY A 278 -13.03 -5.66 25.80
N ILE A 279 -12.19 -4.87 25.12
CA ILE A 279 -12.48 -3.47 24.80
C ILE A 279 -12.88 -3.33 23.32
N VAL A 280 -14.05 -2.74 23.08
CA VAL A 280 -14.47 -2.28 21.75
C VAL A 280 -14.55 -0.77 21.75
N MET A 281 -13.96 -0.13 20.74
CA MET A 281 -13.97 1.32 20.62
C MET A 281 -14.65 1.79 19.32
N HIS A 282 -15.55 2.76 19.37
CA HIS A 282 -16.14 3.37 18.17
C HIS A 282 -16.00 4.90 18.20
N ASN A 283 -15.75 5.48 17.03
CA ASN A 283 -15.72 6.93 16.84
C ASN A 283 -17.16 7.50 16.75
N VAL A 284 -17.36 8.75 17.17
CA VAL A 284 -18.66 9.44 17.19
C VAL A 284 -19.40 9.34 15.85
N GLY A 285 -18.77 9.74 14.74
CA GLY A 285 -19.40 9.66 13.41
C GLY A 285 -19.81 8.24 13.02
N THR A 286 -19.07 7.21 13.47
CA THR A 286 -19.42 5.80 13.21
C THR A 286 -20.68 5.40 13.97
N VAL A 287 -20.79 5.79 15.23
CA VAL A 287 -21.95 5.51 16.08
C VAL A 287 -23.21 6.16 15.52
N PHE A 288 -23.08 7.42 15.09
CA PHE A 288 -24.18 8.14 14.45
C PHE A 288 -24.61 7.47 13.13
N ALA A 289 -23.66 7.01 12.31
CA ALA A 289 -23.97 6.28 11.08
C ALA A 289 -24.66 4.92 11.36
N VAL A 290 -24.33 4.24 12.47
CA VAL A 290 -25.04 3.03 12.90
C VAL A 290 -26.50 3.35 13.24
N LYS A 291 -26.76 4.43 13.98
CA LYS A 291 -28.15 4.87 14.27
C LYS A 291 -28.93 5.08 12.98
N ARG A 292 -28.38 5.85 12.03
CA ARG A 292 -29.03 6.15 10.75
C ARG A 292 -29.30 4.89 9.92
N ALA A 293 -28.34 3.97 9.88
CA ALA A 293 -28.54 2.72 9.17
C ALA A 293 -29.64 1.86 9.78
N VAL A 294 -29.67 1.74 11.11
CA VAL A 294 -30.58 0.81 11.79
C VAL A 294 -32.00 1.35 11.90
N MET A 295 -32.14 2.60 12.36
CA MET A 295 -33.43 3.23 12.66
C MET A 295 -34.00 3.99 11.47
N ASP A 296 -33.20 4.84 10.83
CA ASP A 296 -33.72 5.74 9.78
C ASP A 296 -33.76 5.07 8.40
N ASP A 297 -33.20 3.86 8.30
CA ASP A 297 -33.05 3.12 7.06
C ASP A 297 -32.22 3.90 6.01
N GLU A 298 -31.13 4.51 6.48
CA GLU A 298 -30.25 5.33 5.65
C GLU A 298 -28.81 4.78 5.58
N PRO A 299 -28.31 4.39 4.40
CA PRO A 299 -26.94 3.92 4.23
C PRO A 299 -25.92 5.04 4.42
N LEU A 300 -24.64 4.68 4.60
CA LEU A 300 -23.57 5.67 4.71
C LEU A 300 -23.27 6.30 3.35
N ILE A 301 -23.98 7.40 3.08
CA ILE A 301 -23.89 8.19 1.84
C ILE A 301 -23.47 9.64 2.08
N GLU A 302 -23.34 10.06 3.34
CA GLU A 302 -22.80 11.35 3.71
C GLU A 302 -22.11 11.27 5.06
N ARG A 303 -21.21 12.22 5.31
CA ARG A 303 -20.58 12.41 6.63
C ARG A 303 -20.41 13.90 6.92
N VAL A 304 -20.20 14.23 8.19
CA VAL A 304 -19.82 15.59 8.57
C VAL A 304 -18.36 15.81 8.19
N VAL A 305 -18.10 16.95 7.56
CA VAL A 305 -16.76 17.40 7.17
C VAL A 305 -16.53 18.81 7.71
N THR A 306 -15.41 19.01 8.39
CA THR A 306 -14.96 20.34 8.80
C THR A 306 -14.33 21.08 7.61
N LEU A 307 -14.80 22.28 7.30
CA LEU A 307 -14.24 23.18 6.29
C LEU A 307 -13.64 24.39 7.01
N THR A 308 -12.32 24.55 6.95
CA THR A 308 -11.61 25.58 7.73
C THR A 308 -10.32 26.06 7.06
N GLY A 309 -9.65 27.02 7.69
CA GLY A 309 -8.44 27.69 7.19
C GLY A 309 -8.76 29.06 6.60
N ASP A 310 -7.80 29.98 6.65
CA ASP A 310 -8.00 31.41 6.39
C ASP A 310 -8.40 31.76 4.96
N LYS A 311 -8.21 30.86 3.99
CA LYS A 311 -8.75 31.03 2.64
C LYS A 311 -10.22 30.67 2.52
N ILE A 312 -10.84 30.14 3.56
CA ILE A 312 -12.28 29.86 3.62
C ILE A 312 -12.95 30.95 4.47
N ARG A 313 -13.81 31.76 3.85
CA ARG A 313 -14.54 32.81 4.57
C ARG A 313 -15.66 32.22 5.44
N ASN A 314 -16.44 31.28 4.89
CA ASN A 314 -17.59 30.68 5.58
C ASN A 314 -17.21 29.34 6.23
N LYS A 315 -16.27 29.38 7.17
CA LYS A 315 -15.81 28.21 7.94
C LYS A 315 -16.95 27.53 8.69
N GLY A 316 -16.83 26.23 8.94
CA GLY A 316 -17.81 25.46 9.70
C GLY A 316 -17.84 23.98 9.35
N ASN A 317 -18.88 23.29 9.79
CA ASN A 317 -19.08 21.88 9.54
C ASN A 317 -20.27 21.67 8.61
N VAL A 318 -20.13 20.75 7.67
CA VAL A 318 -21.17 20.49 6.65
C VAL A 318 -21.46 19.01 6.49
N TRP A 319 -22.71 18.69 6.15
CA TRP A 319 -23.05 17.38 5.61
C TRP A 319 -22.53 17.28 4.17
N ALA A 320 -21.49 16.48 3.97
CA ALA A 320 -20.91 16.21 2.66
C ALA A 320 -21.30 14.82 2.17
N ARG A 321 -21.99 14.77 1.04
CA ARG A 321 -22.34 13.55 0.33
C ARG A 321 -21.08 12.88 -0.22
N LEU A 322 -20.95 11.57 -0.03
CA LEU A 322 -19.84 10.80 -0.56
C LEU A 322 -19.86 10.86 -2.09
N GLY A 323 -18.71 11.15 -2.68
CA GLY A 323 -18.54 11.37 -4.11
C GLY A 323 -18.64 12.83 -4.56
N THR A 324 -18.97 13.77 -3.66
CA THR A 324 -18.96 15.20 -4.00
C THR A 324 -17.53 15.66 -4.30
N PRO A 325 -17.26 16.35 -5.42
CA PRO A 325 -15.96 16.97 -5.66
C PRO A 325 -15.61 17.95 -4.54
N ILE A 326 -14.37 17.90 -4.03
CA ILE A 326 -13.91 18.82 -2.99
C ILE A 326 -14.04 20.28 -3.44
N GLN A 327 -13.75 20.55 -4.71
CA GLN A 327 -13.94 21.85 -5.35
C GLN A 327 -15.36 22.41 -5.15
N HIS A 328 -16.40 21.58 -5.32
CA HIS A 328 -17.79 21.99 -5.18
C HIS A 328 -18.15 22.38 -3.74
N LEU A 329 -17.54 21.72 -2.73
CA LEU A 329 -17.70 22.14 -1.34
C LEU A 329 -17.04 23.49 -1.07
N LEU A 330 -15.82 23.68 -1.59
CA LEU A 330 -15.02 24.89 -1.40
C LEU A 330 -15.69 26.12 -2.02
N GLU A 331 -16.28 25.97 -3.20
CA GLU A 331 -17.03 27.04 -3.89
C GLU A 331 -18.21 27.55 -3.05
N GLN A 332 -18.91 26.67 -2.33
CA GLN A 332 -20.05 27.04 -1.50
C GLN A 332 -19.69 27.68 -0.15
N VAL A 333 -18.41 27.70 0.20
CA VAL A 333 -17.92 28.32 1.44
C VAL A 333 -17.03 29.53 1.20
N ASP A 334 -17.13 30.12 0.01
CA ASP A 334 -16.37 31.28 -0.45
C ASP A 334 -14.84 31.05 -0.33
N TYR A 335 -14.36 29.92 -0.83
CA TYR A 335 -12.92 29.63 -0.90
C TYR A 335 -12.20 30.58 -1.86
N GLN A 336 -11.11 31.17 -1.39
CA GLN A 336 -10.23 32.03 -2.16
C GLN A 336 -9.02 31.24 -2.67
N ALA A 337 -9.11 30.77 -3.91
CA ALA A 337 -8.03 30.02 -4.54
C ALA A 337 -6.72 30.82 -4.60
N ASP A 338 -5.63 30.19 -4.15
CA ASP A 338 -4.30 30.78 -4.14
C ASP A 338 -3.28 29.68 -4.35
N SER A 339 -2.60 29.67 -5.50
CA SER A 339 -1.67 28.61 -5.89
C SER A 339 -0.44 28.50 -5.00
N ARG A 340 -0.19 29.49 -4.13
CA ARG A 340 0.91 29.47 -3.16
C ARG A 340 0.60 28.59 -1.95
N PHE A 341 -0.68 28.35 -1.66
CA PHE A 341 -1.13 27.63 -0.48
C PHE A 341 -1.83 26.33 -0.88
N PRO A 342 -1.31 25.16 -0.47
CA PRO A 342 -1.96 23.89 -0.74
C PRO A 342 -3.25 23.73 0.06
N VAL A 343 -4.20 22.95 -0.46
CA VAL A 343 -5.37 22.49 0.29
C VAL A 343 -5.07 21.12 0.86
N PHE A 344 -5.41 20.92 2.13
CA PHE A 344 -5.16 19.68 2.86
C PHE A 344 -6.45 18.90 3.07
N LEU A 345 -6.34 17.57 3.01
CA LEU A 345 -7.35 16.66 3.49
C LEU A 345 -6.89 16.06 4.83
N GLY A 346 -7.74 16.15 5.85
CA GLY A 346 -7.44 15.74 7.21
C GLY A 346 -6.89 16.87 8.09
N GLY A 347 -6.35 16.50 9.26
CA GLY A 347 -5.71 17.42 10.20
C GLY A 347 -4.24 17.66 9.87
N PRO A 348 -3.58 18.65 10.50
CA PRO A 348 -2.18 18.98 10.22
C PRO A 348 -1.20 17.88 10.62
N MET A 349 -1.57 16.95 11.52
CA MET A 349 -0.66 15.89 11.98
C MET A 349 -0.65 14.67 11.04
N THR A 350 -1.84 14.17 10.69
CA THR A 350 -1.99 12.93 9.90
C THR A 350 -2.41 13.14 8.45
N GLY A 351 -2.94 14.32 8.12
CA GLY A 351 -3.44 14.68 6.80
C GLY A 351 -2.37 14.86 5.73
N PHE A 352 -2.80 15.24 4.53
CA PHE A 352 -1.92 15.39 3.38
C PHE A 352 -2.42 16.45 2.40
N ILE A 353 -1.51 16.91 1.54
CA ILE A 353 -1.80 17.87 0.47
C ILE A 353 -2.58 17.17 -0.65
N LEU A 354 -3.72 17.74 -1.04
CA LEU A 354 -4.49 17.27 -2.17
C LEU A 354 -3.78 17.60 -3.49
N GLN A 355 -3.63 16.58 -4.35
CA GLN A 355 -3.10 16.77 -5.70
C GLN A 355 -4.10 17.43 -6.65
N SER A 356 -5.40 17.25 -6.39
CA SER A 356 -6.48 17.81 -7.19
C SER A 356 -7.72 18.06 -6.34
N LEU A 357 -8.32 19.24 -6.49
CA LEU A 357 -9.61 19.58 -5.87
C LEU A 357 -10.79 18.86 -6.54
N GLN A 358 -10.57 18.21 -7.68
CA GLN A 358 -11.57 17.37 -8.34
C GLN A 358 -11.72 16.00 -7.66
N ALA A 359 -10.80 15.62 -6.76
CA ALA A 359 -10.94 14.42 -5.96
C ALA A 359 -12.25 14.46 -5.15
N PRO A 360 -12.96 13.32 -5.03
CA PRO A 360 -14.22 13.27 -4.30
C PRO A 360 -14.04 13.17 -2.79
N ILE A 361 -15.06 13.61 -2.05
CA ILE A 361 -15.24 13.29 -0.64
C ILE A 361 -15.50 11.79 -0.50
N THR A 362 -14.76 11.13 0.37
CA THR A 362 -14.91 9.71 0.68
C THR A 362 -15.13 9.50 2.19
N LYS A 363 -15.35 8.26 2.61
CA LYS A 363 -15.51 7.91 4.03
C LYS A 363 -14.31 8.32 4.91
N THR A 364 -13.11 8.54 4.34
CA THR A 364 -11.92 8.99 5.09
C THR A 364 -11.89 10.51 5.33
N ALA A 365 -12.61 11.29 4.52
CA ALA A 365 -12.50 12.75 4.50
C ALA A 365 -13.26 13.39 5.68
N ASN A 366 -12.57 13.71 6.77
CA ASN A 366 -13.17 14.37 7.95
C ASN A 366 -12.98 15.89 7.98
N CYS A 367 -11.94 16.42 7.34
CA CYS A 367 -11.58 17.83 7.36
C CYS A 367 -10.95 18.25 6.03
N ILE A 368 -11.23 19.48 5.61
CA ILE A 368 -10.52 20.19 4.54
C ILE A 368 -10.00 21.50 5.13
N ILE A 369 -8.69 21.69 5.01
CA ILE A 369 -8.00 22.90 5.47
C ILE A 369 -7.46 23.64 4.26
N ALA A 370 -7.89 24.88 4.06
CA ALA A 370 -7.30 25.78 3.07
C ALA A 370 -6.66 26.98 3.80
N PRO A 371 -5.38 26.87 4.18
CA PRO A 371 -4.70 27.88 4.97
C PRO A 371 -4.24 29.07 4.11
N ASP A 372 -3.86 30.16 4.78
CA ASP A 372 -3.10 31.26 4.19
C ASP A 372 -1.66 31.31 4.73
N HIS A 373 -0.96 32.44 4.56
CA HIS A 373 0.42 32.61 4.99
C HIS A 373 0.61 32.61 6.53
N PHE A 374 -0.41 32.94 7.32
CA PHE A 374 -0.35 32.95 8.77
C PHE A 374 -0.52 31.54 9.37
N GLU A 375 -1.26 30.69 8.66
CA GLU A 375 -1.52 29.31 9.09
C GLU A 375 -0.57 28.28 8.48
N TYR A 376 0.01 28.60 7.31
CA TYR A 376 0.90 27.71 6.59
C TYR A 376 2.23 28.38 6.24
N ALA A 377 3.30 27.81 6.78
CA ALA A 377 4.65 28.01 6.29
C ALA A 377 5.09 26.75 5.52
N PRO A 378 5.70 26.89 4.33
CA PRO A 378 6.35 25.77 3.67
C PRO A 378 7.33 25.09 4.64
N PRO A 379 7.40 23.75 4.64
CA PRO A 379 8.33 23.05 5.51
C PRO A 379 9.76 23.48 5.20
N GLU A 380 10.53 23.77 6.24
CA GLU A 380 11.96 24.00 6.15
C GLU A 380 12.65 22.78 5.50
N PRO A 381 13.75 22.98 4.75
CA PRO A 381 14.46 21.88 4.14
C PRO A 381 14.99 20.90 5.20
N GLU A 382 14.87 19.60 4.93
CA GLU A 382 15.39 18.54 5.79
C GLU A 382 16.88 18.77 6.08
N ARG A 383 17.24 18.81 7.36
CA ARG A 383 18.62 18.91 7.84
C ARG A 383 19.06 17.58 8.45
N SER A 384 20.37 17.39 8.56
CA SER A 384 20.93 16.19 9.21
C SER A 384 20.45 16.04 10.65
N CYS A 385 20.13 14.81 11.04
CA CYS A 385 19.76 14.48 12.41
C CYS A 385 20.88 14.85 13.39
N ILE A 386 20.59 15.74 14.33
CA ILE A 386 21.53 16.18 15.38
C ILE A 386 21.52 15.32 16.65
N ARG A 387 20.72 14.24 16.65
CA ARG A 387 20.61 13.30 17.79
C ARG A 387 20.16 13.92 19.12
N CYS A 388 19.19 14.83 19.07
CA CYS A 388 18.65 15.54 20.25
C CYS A 388 17.66 14.73 21.11
N SER A 389 17.25 13.52 20.69
CA SER A 389 16.27 12.66 21.38
C SER A 389 14.83 13.18 21.51
N SER A 390 14.52 14.41 21.11
CA SER A 390 13.16 14.98 21.22
C SER A 390 12.07 14.11 20.57
N CYS A 391 12.38 13.44 19.46
CA CYS A 391 11.45 12.52 18.81
C CYS A 391 11.11 11.27 19.63
N SER A 392 12.05 10.79 20.44
CA SER A 392 11.87 9.63 21.32
C SER A 392 11.08 10.03 22.56
N ASP A 393 11.44 11.17 23.18
CA ASP A 393 10.75 11.68 24.37
C ASP A 393 9.27 11.99 24.11
N ALA A 394 8.96 12.49 22.91
CA ALA A 394 7.59 12.81 22.51
C ALA A 394 6.79 11.59 21.99
N CYS A 395 7.43 10.43 21.78
CA CYS A 395 6.76 9.28 21.16
C CYS A 395 5.73 8.64 22.12
N PRO A 396 4.44 8.61 21.77
CA PRO A 396 3.40 8.09 22.65
C PRO A 396 3.37 6.56 22.79
N VAL A 397 4.18 5.87 21.99
CA VAL A 397 4.35 4.41 22.00
C VAL A 397 5.68 4.02 22.65
N GLY A 398 6.55 4.98 22.99
CA GLY A 398 7.88 4.70 23.53
C GLY A 398 8.86 4.09 22.52
N LEU A 399 8.64 4.29 21.22
CA LEU A 399 9.59 3.87 20.19
C LEU A 399 10.86 4.75 20.21
N LEU A 400 11.87 4.34 19.43
CA LEU A 400 13.08 5.12 19.16
C LEU A 400 13.08 5.63 17.71
N PRO A 401 12.29 6.68 17.35
CA PRO A 401 12.20 7.18 15.97
C PRO A 401 13.55 7.54 15.36
N GLN A 402 14.49 8.00 16.19
CA GLN A 402 15.84 8.30 15.74
C GLN A 402 16.55 7.07 15.14
N GLN A 403 16.45 5.90 15.79
CA GLN A 403 17.07 4.67 15.29
C GLN A 403 16.31 4.13 14.08
N LEU A 404 14.98 4.10 14.18
CA LEU A 404 14.09 3.69 13.07
C LEU A 404 14.33 4.53 11.81
N TYR A 405 14.61 5.83 11.94
CA TYR A 405 14.96 6.68 10.81
C TYR A 405 16.23 6.22 10.10
N TRP A 406 17.28 5.87 10.85
CA TRP A 406 18.52 5.40 10.26
C TRP A 406 18.33 4.07 9.54
N TYR A 407 17.55 3.14 10.11
CA TYR A 407 17.23 1.86 9.47
C TYR A 407 16.38 2.03 8.21
N ALA A 408 15.31 2.84 8.28
CA ALA A 408 14.49 3.16 7.11
C ALA A 408 15.31 3.85 6.01
N ARG A 409 16.19 4.78 6.37
CA ARG A 409 17.07 5.49 5.43
C ARG A 409 18.12 4.59 4.80
N SER A 410 18.61 3.58 5.52
CA SER A 410 19.55 2.58 4.99
C SER A 410 18.88 1.36 4.36
N GLU A 411 17.54 1.34 4.27
CA GLU A 411 16.75 0.19 3.81
C GLU A 411 17.05 -1.10 4.59
N ASP A 412 17.38 -0.97 5.88
CA ASP A 412 17.64 -2.10 6.78
C ASP A 412 16.32 -2.60 7.37
N HIS A 413 15.54 -3.27 6.52
CA HIS A 413 14.19 -3.75 6.83
C HIS A 413 14.14 -4.71 8.02
N ASP A 414 15.17 -5.53 8.18
CA ASP A 414 15.25 -6.50 9.28
C ASP A 414 15.37 -5.78 10.63
N LYS A 415 16.23 -4.75 10.72
CA LYS A 415 16.30 -3.94 11.94
C LYS A 415 15.07 -3.08 12.16
N SER A 416 14.45 -2.55 11.11
CA SER A 416 13.16 -1.85 11.23
C SER A 416 12.11 -2.74 11.90
N LYS A 417 12.06 -4.04 11.58
CA LYS A 417 11.19 -5.02 12.23
C LYS A 417 11.62 -5.35 13.65
N GLU A 418 12.92 -5.57 13.88
CA GLU A 418 13.50 -5.84 15.20
C GLU A 418 13.17 -4.72 16.21
N TYR A 419 13.17 -3.47 15.75
CA TYR A 419 12.80 -2.29 16.53
C TYR A 419 11.31 -1.92 16.45
N HIS A 420 10.47 -2.86 15.99
CA HIS A 420 9.02 -2.78 16.04
C HIS A 420 8.41 -1.56 15.34
N LEU A 421 8.88 -1.26 14.12
CA LEU A 421 8.29 -0.19 13.29
C LEU A 421 6.78 -0.40 13.07
N ASP A 422 6.30 -1.64 13.07
CA ASP A 422 4.89 -2.01 12.97
C ASP A 422 4.03 -1.40 14.10
N ALA A 423 4.61 -1.19 15.29
CA ALA A 423 3.93 -0.55 16.41
C ALA A 423 3.76 0.98 16.25
N CYS A 424 4.43 1.60 15.26
CA CYS A 424 4.28 3.03 15.02
C CYS A 424 2.83 3.34 14.61
N ILE A 425 2.12 4.20 15.35
CA ILE A 425 0.73 4.58 15.03
C ILE A 425 0.61 5.71 13.99
N GLU A 426 1.72 6.15 13.40
CA GLU A 426 1.74 7.20 12.38
C GLU A 426 1.08 8.53 12.81
N CYS A 427 1.25 8.90 14.09
CA CYS A 427 0.71 10.15 14.64
C CYS A 427 1.51 11.41 14.25
N GLY A 428 2.73 11.27 13.72
CA GLY A 428 3.50 12.43 13.24
C GLY A 428 4.10 13.31 14.35
N VAL A 429 3.89 13.00 15.63
CA VAL A 429 4.47 13.74 16.77
C VAL A 429 5.99 13.87 16.65
N CYS A 430 6.67 12.80 16.26
CA CYS A 430 8.11 12.78 16.10
C CYS A 430 8.61 13.75 15.01
N ALA A 431 7.85 13.93 13.93
CA ALA A 431 8.19 14.86 12.86
C ALA A 431 7.93 16.31 13.30
N TYR A 432 6.83 16.55 14.03
CA TYR A 432 6.47 17.87 14.55
C TYR A 432 7.54 18.44 15.50
N VAL A 433 8.08 17.62 16.41
CA VAL A 433 9.08 18.07 17.40
C VAL A 433 10.52 18.08 16.86
N CYS A 434 10.76 17.67 15.62
CA CYS A 434 12.11 17.52 15.10
C CYS A 434 12.75 18.88 14.75
N PRO A 435 13.81 19.33 15.44
CA PRO A 435 14.46 20.61 15.12
C PRO A 435 15.21 20.60 13.79
N SER A 436 15.44 19.40 13.23
CA SER A 436 16.08 19.19 11.92
C SER A 436 15.07 19.10 10.77
N TYR A 437 13.76 19.27 11.03
CA TYR A 437 12.69 19.20 10.03
C TYR A 437 12.69 17.90 9.21
N ILE A 438 13.09 16.79 9.84
CA ILE A 438 13.10 15.48 9.19
C ILE A 438 11.66 14.97 9.11
N PRO A 439 11.14 14.64 7.93
CA PRO A 439 9.77 14.13 7.77
C PRO A 439 9.66 12.65 8.18
N LEU A 440 9.94 12.36 9.46
CA LEU A 440 10.07 10.99 10.01
C LEU A 440 8.87 10.09 9.67
N ILE A 441 7.65 10.62 9.73
CA ILE A 441 6.43 9.87 9.40
C ILE A 441 6.42 9.36 7.95
N GLN A 442 6.97 10.12 6.99
CA GLN A 442 7.01 9.74 5.59
C GLN A 442 7.97 8.56 5.38
N TYR A 443 9.15 8.62 6.01
CA TYR A 443 10.11 7.51 6.00
C TYR A 443 9.50 6.24 6.61
N PHE A 444 8.78 6.36 7.73
CA PHE A 444 8.15 5.21 8.39
C PHE A 444 7.01 4.60 7.56
N ARG A 445 6.15 5.43 6.95
CA ARG A 445 5.11 4.96 6.03
C ARG A 445 5.70 4.23 4.83
N GLN A 446 6.74 4.81 4.22
CA GLN A 446 7.43 4.19 3.10
C GLN A 446 8.06 2.85 3.49
N GLU A 447 8.75 2.81 4.63
CA GLU A 447 9.42 1.62 5.11
C GLU A 447 8.44 0.50 5.47
N LYS A 448 7.32 0.81 6.13
CA LYS A 448 6.24 -0.15 6.36
C LYS A 448 5.68 -0.71 5.05
N ALA A 449 5.43 0.16 4.07
CA ALA A 449 4.94 -0.28 2.76
C ALA A 449 5.93 -1.22 2.06
N LYS A 450 7.24 -0.91 2.10
CA LYS A 450 8.29 -1.79 1.57
C LYS A 450 8.34 -3.14 2.29
N ILE A 451 8.28 -3.13 3.63
CA ILE A 451 8.23 -4.35 4.44
C ILE A 451 7.06 -5.22 4.03
N THR A 452 5.85 -4.65 3.91
CA THR A 452 4.66 -5.37 3.47
C THR A 452 4.82 -5.91 2.05
N GLU A 453 5.38 -5.13 1.12
CA GLU A 453 5.64 -5.58 -0.25
C GLU A 453 6.60 -6.79 -0.29
N ILE A 454 7.67 -6.76 0.52
CA ILE A 454 8.62 -7.86 0.66
C ILE A 454 7.93 -9.11 1.20
N GLU A 455 7.11 -8.96 2.24
CA GLU A 455 6.35 -10.06 2.84
C GLU A 455 5.34 -10.67 1.87
N GLU A 456 4.62 -9.84 1.12
CA GLU A 456 3.69 -10.31 0.10
C GLU A 456 4.40 -11.06 -1.03
N LYS A 457 5.56 -10.58 -1.48
CA LYS A 457 6.38 -11.28 -2.49
C LYS A 457 6.88 -12.61 -1.95
N ALA A 458 7.35 -12.64 -0.70
CA ALA A 458 7.80 -13.87 -0.05
C ALA A 458 6.65 -14.89 0.07
N LYS A 459 5.47 -14.45 0.50
CA LYS A 459 4.26 -15.30 0.59
C LYS A 459 3.83 -15.83 -0.79
N LYS A 460 3.79 -14.98 -1.81
CA LYS A 460 3.47 -15.41 -3.19
C LYS A 460 4.50 -16.41 -3.73
N ALA A 461 5.78 -16.23 -3.39
CA ALA A 461 6.84 -17.17 -3.76
C ALA A 461 6.68 -18.52 -3.05
N GLU A 462 6.32 -18.52 -1.76
CA GLU A 462 6.02 -19.74 -0.99
C GLU A 462 4.78 -20.46 -1.55
N GLU A 463 3.69 -19.74 -1.82
CA GLU A 463 2.49 -20.31 -2.45
C GLU A 463 2.77 -20.84 -3.86
N ALA A 464 3.65 -20.19 -4.62
CA ALA A 464 4.10 -20.68 -5.92
C ALA A 464 4.94 -21.97 -5.78
N LYS A 465 5.84 -22.02 -4.79
CA LYS A 465 6.64 -23.20 -4.46
C LYS A 465 5.76 -24.38 -4.04
N ALA A 466 4.79 -24.16 -3.16
CA ALA A 466 3.83 -25.18 -2.75
C ALA A 466 3.00 -25.72 -3.93
N ARG A 467 2.56 -24.84 -4.85
CA ARG A 467 1.87 -25.25 -6.08
C ARG A 467 2.77 -26.05 -7.02
N PHE A 468 4.05 -25.71 -7.11
CA PHE A 468 5.03 -26.45 -7.92
C PHE A 468 5.29 -27.84 -7.34
N GLU A 469 5.58 -27.94 -6.04
CA GLU A 469 5.81 -29.21 -5.33
C GLU A 469 4.57 -30.12 -5.41
N ALA A 470 3.36 -29.57 -5.25
CA ALA A 470 2.11 -30.33 -5.40
C ALA A 470 1.91 -30.87 -6.83
N ARG A 471 2.28 -30.08 -7.86
CA ARG A 471 2.24 -30.51 -9.26
C ARG A 471 3.26 -31.61 -9.53
N GLU A 472 4.47 -31.48 -9.01
CA GLU A 472 5.54 -32.47 -9.15
C GLU A 472 5.18 -33.79 -8.47
N ALA A 473 4.64 -33.74 -7.26
CA ALA A 473 4.14 -34.90 -6.54
C ALA A 473 3.01 -35.62 -7.30
N ARG A 474 2.09 -34.87 -7.93
CA ARG A 474 1.04 -35.46 -8.78
C ARG A 474 1.64 -36.16 -10.01
N LEU A 475 2.58 -35.51 -10.70
CA LEU A 475 3.23 -36.09 -11.86
C LEU A 475 4.05 -37.34 -11.51
N GLN A 476 4.71 -37.35 -10.34
CA GLN A 476 5.44 -38.51 -9.86
C GLN A 476 4.50 -39.68 -9.54
N LYS A 477 3.37 -39.43 -8.85
CA LYS A 477 2.33 -40.45 -8.63
C LYS A 477 1.76 -41.02 -9.93
N GLU A 478 1.53 -40.19 -10.94
CA GLU A 478 1.09 -40.65 -12.26
C GLU A 478 2.15 -41.51 -12.97
N LYS A 479 3.43 -41.13 -12.88
CA LYS A 479 4.54 -41.94 -13.40
C LYS A 479 4.65 -43.28 -12.68
N ASP A 480 4.61 -43.27 -11.35
CA ASP A 480 4.70 -44.48 -10.52
C ASP A 480 3.49 -45.41 -10.74
N ALA A 481 2.28 -44.85 -10.88
CA ALA A 481 1.10 -45.63 -11.26
C ALA A 481 1.23 -46.23 -12.67
N ARG A 482 1.82 -45.49 -13.62
CA ARG A 482 2.07 -45.99 -14.97
C ARG A 482 3.11 -47.11 -14.97
N THR A 483 4.22 -46.96 -14.25
CA THR A 483 5.25 -48.00 -14.15
C THR A 483 4.73 -49.22 -13.42
N ALA A 484 3.93 -49.04 -12.35
CA ALA A 484 3.26 -50.15 -11.66
C ALA A 484 2.27 -50.90 -12.57
N ARG A 485 1.48 -50.19 -13.39
CA ARG A 485 0.60 -50.84 -14.39
C ARG A 485 1.39 -51.63 -15.44
N ILE A 486 2.52 -51.09 -15.91
CA ILE A 486 3.39 -51.78 -16.87
C ILE A 486 4.02 -53.02 -16.22
N ALA A 487 4.51 -52.91 -14.98
CA ALA A 487 5.08 -54.03 -14.24
C ALA A 487 4.02 -55.12 -13.98
N GLN A 488 2.83 -54.76 -13.51
CA GLN A 488 1.71 -55.70 -13.33
C GLN A 488 1.30 -56.38 -14.64
N ALA A 489 1.28 -55.66 -15.77
CA ALA A 489 1.00 -56.25 -17.07
C ALA A 489 2.11 -57.22 -17.51
N ALA A 490 3.37 -56.89 -17.24
CA ALA A 490 4.51 -57.76 -17.52
C ALA A 490 4.51 -59.03 -16.64
N ASP A 491 4.15 -58.91 -15.36
CA ASP A 491 4.05 -60.03 -14.42
C ASP A 491 2.89 -60.96 -14.79
N LYS A 492 1.69 -60.41 -15.07
CA LYS A 492 0.57 -61.20 -15.62
C LYS A 492 0.96 -61.93 -16.90
N ARG A 493 1.69 -61.27 -17.80
CA ARG A 493 2.19 -61.91 -19.02
C ARG A 493 3.19 -63.03 -18.71
N ARG A 494 4.06 -62.86 -17.70
CA ARG A 494 4.99 -63.91 -17.24
C ARG A 494 4.25 -65.09 -16.61
N GLU A 495 3.22 -64.84 -15.80
CA GLU A 495 2.35 -65.87 -15.22
C GLU A 495 1.58 -66.64 -16.30
N GLU A 496 1.04 -65.93 -17.32
CA GLU A 496 0.38 -66.56 -18.48
C GLU A 496 1.35 -67.44 -19.27
N ILE A 497 2.60 -67.00 -19.48
CA ILE A 497 3.65 -67.79 -20.15
C ILE A 497 4.05 -69.01 -19.29
N ALA A 498 4.16 -68.87 -17.97
CA ALA A 498 4.47 -69.97 -17.05
C ALA A 498 3.34 -71.03 -17.00
N ASN A 499 2.07 -70.58 -17.05
CA ASN A 499 0.92 -71.48 -17.08
C ASN A 499 0.67 -72.14 -18.45
N SER A 500 1.29 -71.66 -19.53
CA SER A 500 1.11 -72.16 -20.90
C SER A 500 2.25 -73.02 -21.43
N ALA A 501 3.10 -73.58 -20.55
CA ALA A 501 4.17 -74.51 -20.92
C ALA A 501 5.14 -74.00 -22.03
N GLY A 502 5.36 -72.68 -22.11
CA GLY A 502 6.51 -72.10 -22.82
C GLY A 502 6.37 -71.77 -24.31
N GLU A 503 5.16 -71.59 -24.86
CA GLU A 503 5.00 -71.07 -26.24
C GLU A 503 4.67 -69.56 -26.26
N ASP A 504 5.55 -68.73 -26.85
CA ASP A 504 5.38 -67.27 -26.94
C ASP A 504 4.39 -66.88 -28.07
N PRO A 505 3.20 -66.35 -27.74
CA PRO A 505 2.16 -66.03 -28.71
C PRO A 505 2.53 -64.91 -29.70
N VAL A 506 3.58 -64.11 -29.42
CA VAL A 506 4.02 -63.02 -30.33
C VAL A 506 4.84 -63.53 -31.51
N ALA A 507 5.60 -64.63 -31.34
CA ALA A 507 6.33 -65.26 -32.43
C ALA A 507 5.37 -65.82 -33.51
N ALA A 508 4.24 -66.38 -33.09
CA ALA A 508 3.20 -66.89 -33.99
C ALA A 508 2.53 -65.78 -34.83
N ALA A 509 2.37 -64.57 -34.27
CA ALA A 509 1.80 -63.44 -34.98
C ALA A 509 2.75 -62.84 -36.03
N LEU A 510 4.06 -62.79 -35.74
CA LEU A 510 5.07 -62.31 -36.69
C LEU A 510 5.26 -63.27 -37.88
N ALA A 511 5.10 -64.58 -37.68
CA ALA A 511 5.13 -65.58 -38.76
C ALA A 511 3.99 -65.36 -39.78
N ARG A 512 2.79 -64.99 -39.31
CA ARG A 512 1.63 -64.71 -40.17
C ARG A 512 1.81 -63.46 -41.05
N ILE A 513 2.56 -62.46 -40.59
CA ILE A 513 2.83 -61.24 -41.36
C ILE A 513 3.88 -61.50 -42.45
N LYS A 514 4.87 -62.36 -42.19
CA LYS A 514 5.85 -62.78 -43.20
C LYS A 514 5.21 -63.56 -44.35
N ALA A 515 4.25 -64.44 -44.06
CA ALA A 515 3.51 -65.19 -45.09
C ALA A 515 2.75 -64.26 -46.05
N LYS A 516 2.10 -63.19 -45.54
CA LYS A 516 1.35 -62.24 -46.37
C LYS A 516 2.22 -61.35 -47.29
N LYS A 517 3.52 -61.24 -47.04
CA LYS A 517 4.44 -60.47 -47.91
C LYS A 517 4.97 -61.27 -49.10
N ALA A 518 4.89 -62.60 -49.07
CA ALA A 518 5.38 -63.45 -50.17
C ALA A 518 4.41 -63.53 -51.36
N GLU A 519 3.12 -63.25 -51.17
CA GLU A 519 2.08 -63.36 -52.22
C GLU A 519 1.97 -62.11 -53.13
N ALA A 520 2.71 -61.03 -52.88
CA ALA A 520 2.57 -59.75 -53.58
C ALA A 520 3.55 -59.51 -54.75
N GLN A 521 4.20 -60.55 -55.30
CA GLN A 521 5.31 -60.42 -56.27
C GLN A 521 4.98 -60.81 -57.74
N THR A 522 3.74 -60.64 -58.21
CA THR A 522 3.40 -60.75 -59.65
C THR A 522 2.46 -59.63 -60.11
N ALA A 523 3.04 -58.49 -60.53
CA ALA A 523 2.40 -57.46 -61.38
C ALA A 523 3.48 -56.59 -62.06
N GLU A 524 3.22 -56.22 -63.32
CA GLU A 524 4.10 -55.67 -64.38
C GLU A 524 4.85 -54.34 -64.11
N PRO A 525 5.90 -54.01 -64.91
CA PRO A 525 6.81 -52.89 -64.66
C PRO A 525 6.26 -51.52 -65.12
N VAL A 526 6.55 -50.47 -64.34
CA VAL A 526 6.17 -49.07 -64.60
C VAL A 526 7.10 -48.44 -65.65
N GLN A 527 6.54 -47.81 -66.68
CA GLN A 527 7.27 -47.07 -67.72
C GLN A 527 7.88 -45.76 -67.19
N ALA A 528 9.13 -45.46 -67.57
CA ALA A 528 9.86 -44.25 -67.20
C ALA A 528 9.83 -43.18 -68.31
N LYS A 529 9.79 -41.88 -67.94
CA LYS A 529 9.99 -40.75 -68.87
C LYS A 529 11.49 -40.50 -69.13
N ALA A 530 11.81 -39.87 -70.26
CA ALA A 530 13.16 -39.72 -70.83
C ALA A 530 14.22 -38.96 -69.98
N ASN A 531 13.89 -38.47 -68.78
CA ASN A 531 14.84 -37.79 -67.87
C ASN A 531 14.98 -38.48 -66.49
N GLY A 532 14.78 -39.79 -66.39
CA GLY A 532 15.28 -40.58 -65.24
C GLY A 532 14.60 -40.36 -63.88
N GLU A 533 13.50 -39.60 -63.78
CA GLU A 533 12.68 -39.50 -62.57
C GLU A 533 11.35 -40.28 -62.70
N PRO A 534 10.91 -41.02 -61.66
CA PRO A 534 9.66 -41.78 -61.69
C PRO A 534 8.42 -40.85 -61.62
N ASP A 535 7.44 -41.08 -62.50
CA ASP A 535 6.22 -40.26 -62.62
C ASP A 535 5.21 -40.55 -61.48
N ASN A 536 5.43 -39.92 -60.32
CA ASN A 536 4.56 -40.03 -59.14
C ASN A 536 3.35 -39.08 -59.15
N SER A 537 2.94 -38.59 -60.32
CA SER A 537 1.84 -37.62 -60.46
C SER A 537 0.47 -38.22 -60.07
N GLU A 538 0.21 -39.48 -60.42
CA GLU A 538 -1.02 -40.20 -60.03
C GLU A 538 -1.11 -40.46 -58.52
N LEU A 539 0.01 -40.79 -57.87
CA LEU A 539 0.05 -41.03 -56.42
C LEU A 539 -0.23 -39.74 -55.62
N MET A 540 0.21 -38.60 -56.15
CA MET A 540 -0.06 -37.28 -55.56
C MET A 540 -1.49 -36.81 -55.82
N ALA A 541 -2.08 -37.15 -56.97
CA ALA A 541 -3.50 -36.92 -57.25
C ALA A 541 -4.41 -37.75 -56.31
N GLN A 542 -4.09 -39.03 -56.08
CA GLN A 542 -4.82 -39.89 -55.15
C GLN A 542 -4.72 -39.39 -53.69
N ARG A 543 -3.54 -38.90 -53.27
CA ARG A 543 -3.38 -38.30 -51.92
C ARG A 543 -4.17 -37.01 -51.75
N ARG A 544 -4.27 -36.16 -52.78
CA ARG A 544 -5.13 -34.97 -52.77
C ARG A 544 -6.61 -35.35 -52.70
N ALA A 545 -7.05 -36.32 -53.50
CA ALA A 545 -8.42 -36.82 -53.48
C ALA A 545 -8.79 -37.39 -52.09
N ARG A 546 -7.91 -38.18 -51.47
CA ARG A 546 -8.12 -38.73 -50.13
C ARG A 546 -8.16 -37.66 -49.03
N ARG A 547 -7.35 -36.59 -49.16
CA ARG A 547 -7.37 -35.47 -48.21
C ARG A 547 -8.65 -34.63 -48.34
N LEU A 548 -9.13 -34.44 -49.56
CA LEU A 548 -10.40 -33.76 -49.85
C LEU A 548 -11.60 -34.60 -49.38
N ALA A 549 -11.57 -35.92 -49.56
CA ALA A 549 -12.58 -36.83 -49.01
C ALA A 549 -12.61 -36.80 -47.47
N LYS A 550 -11.45 -36.83 -46.80
CA LYS A 550 -11.38 -36.68 -45.34
C LYS A 550 -11.85 -35.31 -44.84
N GLN A 551 -11.60 -34.24 -45.59
CA GLN A 551 -12.14 -32.91 -45.26
C GLN A 551 -13.64 -32.80 -45.50
N ALA A 552 -14.20 -33.57 -46.44
CA ALA A 552 -15.64 -33.69 -46.64
C ALA A 552 -16.31 -34.55 -45.54
N GLU A 553 -15.67 -35.65 -45.12
CA GLU A 553 -16.12 -36.47 -43.99
C GLU A 553 -16.13 -35.68 -42.67
N VAL A 554 -15.08 -34.93 -42.36
CA VAL A 554 -15.04 -34.07 -41.16
C VAL A 554 -16.06 -32.92 -41.23
N LYS A 555 -16.39 -32.42 -42.44
CA LYS A 555 -17.47 -31.43 -42.60
C LYS A 555 -18.88 -32.03 -42.44
N ASN A 556 -19.07 -33.29 -42.83
CA ASN A 556 -20.33 -34.01 -42.63
C ASN A 556 -20.51 -34.45 -41.16
N GLU A 557 -19.44 -34.87 -40.46
CA GLU A 557 -19.49 -35.19 -39.02
C GLU A 557 -19.76 -33.97 -38.12
N VAL A 558 -19.40 -32.75 -38.58
CA VAL A 558 -19.72 -31.49 -37.89
C VAL A 558 -21.15 -31.03 -38.19
N ASN A 559 -21.75 -31.44 -39.32
CA ASN A 559 -23.15 -31.16 -39.64
C ASN A 559 -24.14 -32.18 -39.03
N ASP A 560 -23.73 -33.45 -38.89
CA ASP A 560 -24.56 -34.49 -38.24
C ASP A 560 -24.56 -34.38 -36.69
N ASN A 561 -23.51 -33.83 -36.07
CA ASN A 561 -23.52 -33.52 -34.62
C ASN A 561 -24.30 -32.23 -34.24
N LEU A 562 -24.90 -31.54 -35.22
CA LEU A 562 -25.78 -30.39 -35.02
C LEU A 562 -27.26 -30.71 -35.24
N SER A 563 -27.62 -31.99 -35.40
CA SER A 563 -29.01 -32.43 -35.66
C SER A 563 -29.52 -33.56 -34.75
N ILE A 564 -28.82 -33.91 -33.65
CA ILE A 564 -29.34 -34.81 -32.59
C ILE A 564 -29.07 -34.21 -31.21
N ASN A 565 -29.93 -33.26 -30.83
CA ASN A 565 -30.29 -32.76 -29.48
C ASN A 565 -30.92 -31.38 -29.73
N THR A 566 -32.23 -31.17 -29.82
CA THR A 566 -33.31 -31.69 -28.99
C THR A 566 -34.65 -31.36 -29.69
N VAL A 567 -35.55 -32.33 -29.88
CA VAL A 567 -36.99 -32.02 -29.90
C VAL A 567 -37.49 -32.22 -28.48
N GLN A 568 -37.60 -31.12 -27.73
CA GLN A 568 -38.69 -30.82 -26.80
C GLN A 568 -38.41 -29.46 -26.15
N GLN A 569 -39.17 -28.46 -26.62
CA GLN A 569 -39.80 -27.31 -25.94
C GLN A 569 -39.08 -26.62 -24.76
N VAL A 570 -39.09 -25.29 -24.53
CA VAL A 570 -39.71 -24.05 -25.07
C VAL A 570 -38.95 -22.89 -24.37
N GLU A 571 -38.90 -21.72 -25.02
CA GLU A 571 -38.61 -20.35 -24.50
C GLU A 571 -37.17 -19.82 -24.21
N GLU A 572 -37.03 -18.55 -24.64
CA GLU A 572 -36.13 -17.45 -24.23
C GLU A 572 -34.61 -17.40 -24.57
N THR A 573 -34.34 -16.51 -25.54
CA THR A 573 -33.27 -15.48 -25.67
C THR A 573 -31.78 -15.79 -25.41
N ASP A 574 -30.91 -15.40 -26.36
CA ASP A 574 -29.79 -14.50 -26.05
C ASP A 574 -29.28 -13.70 -27.28
N PRO A 575 -29.50 -12.37 -27.34
CA PRO A 575 -29.06 -11.49 -28.43
C PRO A 575 -27.54 -11.16 -28.44
N LYS A 576 -26.74 -11.64 -27.47
CA LYS A 576 -25.32 -11.27 -27.36
C LYS A 576 -24.39 -11.92 -28.41
N LYS A 577 -24.77 -13.05 -29.01
CA LYS A 577 -23.94 -13.69 -30.05
C LYS A 577 -24.01 -12.98 -31.42
N ALA A 578 -25.09 -12.26 -31.71
CA ALA A 578 -25.25 -11.52 -32.97
C ALA A 578 -24.41 -10.23 -33.03
N ALA A 579 -24.22 -9.55 -31.89
CA ALA A 579 -23.47 -8.29 -31.83
C ALA A 579 -21.95 -8.48 -32.05
N VAL A 580 -21.38 -9.59 -31.55
CA VAL A 580 -19.95 -9.90 -31.70
C VAL A 580 -19.62 -10.28 -33.15
N ALA A 581 -20.53 -10.98 -33.83
CA ALA A 581 -20.39 -11.29 -35.26
C ALA A 581 -20.47 -10.03 -36.15
N ALA A 582 -21.33 -9.07 -35.82
CA ALA A 582 -21.44 -7.80 -36.54
C ALA A 582 -20.21 -6.89 -36.34
N ALA A 583 -19.58 -6.91 -35.16
CA ALA A 583 -18.37 -6.14 -34.88
C ALA A 583 -17.15 -6.68 -35.63
N LEU A 584 -17.00 -8.02 -35.73
CA LEU A 584 -15.92 -8.64 -36.51
C LEU A 584 -16.09 -8.42 -38.03
N ALA A 585 -17.33 -8.36 -38.53
CA ALA A 585 -17.59 -8.08 -39.95
C ALA A 585 -17.23 -6.63 -40.33
N ARG A 586 -17.51 -5.66 -39.45
CA ARG A 586 -17.15 -4.24 -39.67
C ARG A 586 -15.64 -3.99 -39.60
N ALA A 587 -14.92 -4.69 -38.72
CA ALA A 587 -13.47 -4.62 -38.62
C ALA A 587 -12.75 -5.21 -39.86
N ARG A 588 -13.35 -6.21 -40.50
CA ARG A 588 -12.83 -6.81 -41.74
C ARG A 588 -13.12 -5.98 -42.98
N ALA A 589 -14.29 -5.34 -43.06
CA ALA A 589 -14.64 -4.42 -44.14
C ALA A 589 -13.76 -3.15 -44.17
N LYS A 590 -13.32 -2.65 -43.01
CA LYS A 590 -12.48 -1.44 -42.90
C LYS A 590 -11.00 -1.68 -43.23
N LYS A 591 -10.55 -2.93 -43.29
CA LYS A 591 -9.16 -3.33 -43.61
C LYS A 591 -8.94 -3.67 -45.08
N ALA A 592 -10.02 -3.78 -45.87
CA ALA A 592 -9.97 -4.15 -47.28
C ALA A 592 -10.11 -2.96 -48.26
N ALA A 593 -10.26 -1.73 -47.75
CA ALA A 593 -10.43 -0.52 -48.56
C ALA A 593 -9.35 0.52 -48.21
N GLN A 594 -8.14 0.38 -48.80
CA GLN A 594 -7.02 1.33 -48.94
C GLN A 594 -5.78 0.50 -49.31
N ALA A 595 -5.08 0.53 -50.46
CA ALA A 595 -5.02 1.28 -51.74
C ALA A 595 -4.15 0.39 -52.73
N PRO A 596 -3.61 0.80 -53.91
CA PRO A 596 -3.82 2.01 -54.75
C PRO A 596 -3.93 1.73 -56.29
N GLU A 597 -4.44 2.68 -57.10
CA GLU A 597 -3.82 3.20 -58.35
C GLU A 597 -4.74 4.17 -59.17
N GLN A 598 -4.26 5.41 -59.30
CA GLN A 598 -4.26 6.33 -60.47
C GLN A 598 -5.59 6.84 -61.10
N ALA A 599 -5.70 8.02 -61.72
CA ALA A 599 -5.02 9.32 -61.69
C ALA A 599 -5.85 10.28 -62.61
N VAL A 600 -5.83 11.58 -62.31
CA VAL A 600 -6.13 12.73 -63.21
C VAL A 600 -7.56 12.92 -63.77
N GLU A 601 -8.28 13.93 -63.29
CA GLU A 601 -8.81 15.01 -64.15
C GLU A 601 -9.04 16.31 -63.36
N ASN A 602 -8.73 17.42 -64.04
CA ASN A 602 -8.39 18.77 -63.57
C ASN A 602 -9.62 19.64 -63.21
N ALA A 603 -9.52 20.43 -62.13
CA ALA A 603 -9.33 21.91 -62.10
C ALA A 603 -10.55 22.73 -62.59
N GLU A 604 -11.19 23.51 -61.72
CA GLU A 604 -10.93 24.93 -61.40
C GLU A 604 -11.82 25.32 -60.19
N LYS A 605 -11.48 26.16 -59.17
CA LYS A 605 -10.55 27.29 -59.00
C LYS A 605 -10.24 27.54 -57.50
N PHE A 606 -8.95 27.73 -57.19
CA PHE A 606 -8.23 28.70 -56.30
C PHE A 606 -8.99 29.47 -55.19
N ALA A 607 -8.46 29.76 -53.98
CA ALA A 607 -7.08 29.87 -53.48
C ALA A 607 -7.02 29.86 -51.92
N THR A 608 -5.97 29.27 -51.31
CA THR A 608 -4.97 29.87 -50.39
C THR A 608 -4.25 28.83 -49.51
N ALA A 609 -2.93 28.73 -49.71
CA ALA A 609 -1.81 28.54 -48.76
C ALA A 609 -1.80 27.38 -47.72
N THR A 610 -1.02 26.34 -48.06
CA THR A 610 0.10 25.68 -47.34
C THR A 610 -0.05 25.02 -45.95
N GLU A 611 0.51 23.81 -45.90
CA GLU A 611 0.58 22.76 -44.86
C GLU A 611 1.21 23.16 -43.52
N ALA A 612 0.80 22.46 -42.45
CA ALA A 612 1.62 22.26 -41.25
C ALA A 612 1.36 20.88 -40.62
N GLU A 613 2.47 20.16 -40.41
CA GLU A 613 2.61 18.85 -39.78
C GLU A 613 2.26 18.83 -38.28
N ASP A 614 2.05 17.61 -37.76
CA ASP A 614 1.79 17.29 -36.35
C ASP A 614 2.78 17.98 -35.36
N PRO A 615 2.30 18.89 -34.49
CA PRO A 615 3.14 19.72 -33.62
C PRO A 615 3.84 18.97 -32.48
N ARG A 616 3.49 17.70 -32.19
CA ARG A 616 4.12 16.94 -31.09
C ARG A 616 5.42 16.24 -31.49
N LYS A 617 5.59 15.86 -32.76
CA LYS A 617 6.85 15.25 -33.24
C LYS A 617 7.97 16.28 -33.40
N ALA A 618 7.64 17.50 -33.83
CA ALA A 618 8.60 18.59 -33.98
C ALA A 618 9.15 19.10 -32.62
N ALA A 619 8.33 19.12 -31.56
CA ALA A 619 8.75 19.56 -30.23
C ALA A 619 9.75 18.59 -29.58
N VAL A 620 9.59 17.28 -29.79
CA VAL A 620 10.49 16.25 -29.24
C VAL A 620 11.82 16.21 -30.01
N ALA A 621 11.79 16.40 -31.32
CA ALA A 621 13.00 16.53 -32.14
C ALA A 621 13.80 17.82 -31.80
N ALA A 622 13.11 18.94 -31.55
CA ALA A 622 13.74 20.20 -31.13
C ALA A 622 14.35 20.11 -29.71
N ALA A 623 13.73 19.35 -28.80
CA ALA A 623 14.27 19.12 -27.45
C ALA A 623 15.53 18.23 -27.47
N LEU A 624 15.54 17.19 -28.31
CA LEU A 624 16.70 16.31 -28.50
C LEU A 624 17.86 17.02 -29.22
N ALA A 625 17.57 17.92 -30.16
CA ALA A 625 18.58 18.75 -30.83
C ALA A 625 19.19 19.79 -29.87
N ARG A 626 18.40 20.41 -29.00
CA ARG A 626 18.88 21.36 -27.98
C ARG A 626 19.72 20.70 -26.88
N ALA A 627 19.37 19.47 -26.49
CA ALA A 627 20.16 18.69 -25.53
C ALA A 627 21.51 18.25 -26.11
N LYS A 628 21.56 17.91 -27.41
CA LYS A 628 22.82 17.60 -28.11
C LYS A 628 23.68 18.85 -28.35
N ALA A 629 23.09 19.99 -28.71
CA ALA A 629 23.82 21.25 -28.90
C ALA A 629 24.43 21.79 -27.58
N LYS A 630 23.75 21.60 -26.44
CA LYS A 630 24.25 22.05 -25.13
C LYS A 630 25.40 21.19 -24.60
N LYS A 631 25.45 19.90 -24.97
CA LYS A 631 26.60 19.01 -24.69
C LYS A 631 27.80 19.29 -25.59
N ALA A 632 27.58 19.72 -26.84
CA ALA A 632 28.64 20.11 -27.76
C ALA A 632 29.26 21.49 -27.42
N ALA A 633 28.45 22.45 -26.94
CA ALA A 633 28.95 23.76 -26.51
C ALA A 633 29.80 23.70 -25.22
N GLN A 634 29.46 22.81 -24.27
CA GLN A 634 30.26 22.62 -23.04
C GLN A 634 31.59 21.89 -23.25
N GLN A 635 31.81 21.30 -24.43
CA GLN A 635 33.09 20.68 -24.81
C GLN A 635 33.96 21.56 -25.72
N ALA A 636 33.46 22.71 -26.18
CA ALA A 636 34.22 23.67 -26.99
C ALA A 636 34.88 24.80 -26.16
N ASP A 637 34.39 25.08 -24.94
CA ASP A 637 34.92 26.13 -24.05
C ASP A 637 36.24 25.77 -23.32
N GLN A 638 36.88 24.65 -23.66
CA GLN A 638 38.19 24.25 -23.07
C GLN A 638 39.38 24.32 -24.03
N GLN A 639 39.23 24.85 -25.25
CA GLN A 639 40.35 24.92 -26.21
C GLN A 639 40.61 26.26 -26.92
N GLU A 640 39.87 27.33 -26.64
CA GLU A 640 40.18 28.67 -27.16
C GLU A 640 40.34 29.70 -26.03
N GLN A 641 41.48 29.66 -25.34
CA GLN A 641 42.07 30.83 -24.68
C GLN A 641 43.57 30.61 -24.41
N VAL A 642 44.31 30.27 -25.48
CA VAL A 642 45.77 30.42 -25.55
C VAL A 642 46.11 30.89 -26.96
N GLN A 643 46.02 32.19 -27.23
CA GLN A 643 46.93 32.94 -28.11
C GLN A 643 46.51 34.42 -28.27
N ALA A 644 47.50 35.29 -28.05
CA ALA A 644 47.66 36.66 -28.54
C ALA A 644 46.66 37.73 -28.09
N GLY A 645 47.13 38.59 -27.18
CA GLY A 645 46.60 39.94 -26.98
C GLY A 645 47.28 40.99 -27.87
N GLU A 646 46.73 42.20 -27.89
CA GLU A 646 47.41 43.51 -27.68
C GLU A 646 46.49 44.68 -28.07
N ASN A 647 46.75 45.84 -27.43
CA ASN A 647 46.27 47.23 -27.67
C ASN A 647 44.92 47.66 -27.05
N THR A 648 44.78 48.76 -26.28
CA THR A 648 45.65 49.88 -25.87
C THR A 648 45.10 50.57 -24.58
N GLU A 649 45.96 51.37 -23.93
CA GLU A 649 45.94 51.95 -22.57
C GLU A 649 45.00 53.13 -22.25
N LYS A 650 44.73 53.31 -20.93
CA LYS A 650 44.89 54.51 -20.03
C LYS A 650 43.82 54.46 -18.91
N VAL A 651 44.04 54.58 -17.59
CA VAL A 651 45.08 55.16 -16.70
C VAL A 651 45.09 54.46 -15.30
N ALA A 652 46.30 54.17 -14.80
CA ALA A 652 46.86 54.06 -13.42
C ALA A 652 46.05 53.51 -12.20
N ALA A 653 46.55 52.43 -11.56
CA ALA A 653 47.42 52.48 -10.35
C ALA A 653 47.55 51.12 -9.60
N ALA A 654 48.76 50.55 -9.61
CA ALA A 654 49.49 49.73 -8.61
C ALA A 654 48.79 48.74 -7.63
N ASN A 655 49.00 47.43 -7.83
CA ASN A 655 49.79 46.47 -7.00
C ASN A 655 49.25 45.01 -6.98
N GLU A 656 50.17 44.06 -7.20
CA GLU A 656 50.08 42.58 -7.25
C GLU A 656 49.48 41.97 -5.96
N ALA A 657 48.57 40.98 -5.93
CA ALA A 657 48.45 39.64 -6.55
C ALA A 657 49.07 38.48 -5.72
N GLU A 658 48.26 37.87 -4.84
CA GLU A 658 48.24 36.42 -4.61
C GLU A 658 46.77 35.94 -4.56
N ASP A 659 46.45 34.87 -5.28
CA ASP A 659 45.10 34.30 -5.39
C ASP A 659 44.58 33.76 -4.04
N PRO A 660 43.52 34.36 -3.45
CA PRO A 660 43.02 34.00 -2.13
C PRO A 660 42.41 32.59 -2.05
N ARG A 661 42.10 31.93 -3.18
CA ARG A 661 41.52 30.57 -3.17
C ARG A 661 42.57 29.47 -2.99
N LYS A 662 43.79 29.63 -3.52
CA LYS A 662 44.86 28.65 -3.29
C LYS A 662 45.40 28.70 -1.86
N ALA A 663 45.50 29.89 -1.27
CA ALA A 663 45.91 30.07 0.13
C ALA A 663 44.88 29.48 1.13
N ALA A 664 43.58 29.63 0.85
CA ALA A 664 42.52 29.09 1.71
C ALA A 664 42.47 27.55 1.72
N VAL A 665 42.73 26.89 0.59
CA VAL A 665 42.75 25.42 0.50
C VAL A 665 44.01 24.84 1.14
N ALA A 666 45.16 25.49 1.00
CA ALA A 666 46.39 25.11 1.70
C ALA A 666 46.27 25.26 3.22
N ALA A 667 45.62 26.35 3.69
CA ALA A 667 45.33 26.55 5.11
C ALA A 667 44.33 25.53 5.68
N ALA A 668 43.34 25.10 4.89
CA ALA A 668 42.39 24.06 5.28
C ALA A 668 43.04 22.67 5.39
N LEU A 669 43.94 22.33 4.45
CA LEU A 669 44.69 21.07 4.47
C LEU A 669 45.73 21.02 5.61
N ALA A 670 46.37 22.14 5.93
CA ALA A 670 47.28 22.25 7.08
C ALA A 670 46.54 22.11 8.43
N ARG A 671 45.34 22.70 8.56
CA ARG A 671 44.49 22.55 9.76
C ARG A 671 43.94 21.14 9.92
N ALA A 672 43.61 20.46 8.82
CA ALA A 672 43.18 19.07 8.85
C ALA A 672 44.31 18.11 9.26
N LYS A 673 45.55 18.35 8.79
CA LYS A 673 46.74 17.57 9.22
C LYS A 673 47.11 17.83 10.68
N ALA A 674 47.05 19.08 11.15
CA ALA A 674 47.33 19.42 12.54
C ALA A 674 46.29 18.81 13.51
N LYS A 675 45.01 18.78 13.12
CA LYS A 675 43.95 18.18 13.94
C LYS A 675 44.04 16.65 14.01
N LYS A 676 44.53 16.01 12.95
CA LYS A 676 44.77 14.56 12.91
C LYS A 676 46.02 14.15 13.70
N ALA A 677 47.04 15.01 13.77
CA ALA A 677 48.23 14.81 14.61
C ALA A 677 47.92 15.04 16.10
N ALA A 678 47.10 16.04 16.45
CA ALA A 678 46.66 16.28 17.83
C ALA A 678 45.80 15.12 18.38
N GLN A 679 44.91 14.56 17.55
CA GLN A 679 44.09 13.39 17.93
C GLN A 679 44.90 12.11 18.13
N GLN A 680 46.10 12.00 17.54
CA GLN A 680 47.00 10.88 17.74
C GLN A 680 47.87 11.05 19.00
N ALA A 681 48.17 12.29 19.42
CA ALA A 681 48.87 12.59 20.67
C ALA A 681 47.98 12.36 21.91
N ASP A 682 46.70 12.76 21.85
CA ASP A 682 45.74 12.58 22.96
C ASP A 682 45.45 11.08 23.27
N GLN A 683 45.62 10.19 22.28
CA GLN A 683 45.45 8.76 22.45
C GLN A 683 46.68 8.06 23.06
N GLN A 684 47.86 8.71 23.08
CA GLN A 684 49.05 8.21 23.77
C GLN A 684 49.15 8.71 25.22
N GLU A 685 48.61 9.90 25.55
CA GLU A 685 48.58 10.41 26.93
C GLU A 685 47.59 9.67 27.84
N GLN A 686 46.47 9.15 27.31
CA GLN A 686 45.52 8.34 28.10
C GLN A 686 46.01 6.89 28.37
N ALA A 687 47.06 6.43 27.69
CA ALA A 687 47.66 5.11 27.93
C ALA A 687 48.73 5.11 29.04
N GLN A 688 49.30 6.27 29.39
CA GLN A 688 50.30 6.42 30.46
C GLN A 688 49.70 6.83 31.83
N ALA A 689 48.44 7.27 31.87
CA ALA A 689 47.76 7.65 33.11
C ALA A 689 47.14 6.48 33.91
N VAL A 690 47.20 5.24 33.39
CA VAL A 690 46.69 4.03 34.07
C VAL A 690 47.81 3.18 34.69
N GLU A 691 49.08 3.51 34.45
CA GLU A 691 50.24 2.77 34.98
C GLU A 691 50.80 3.32 36.31
N ASN A 692 50.23 4.40 36.86
CA ASN A 692 50.80 5.06 38.04
C ASN A 692 49.79 5.43 39.15
N THR A 693 48.93 4.49 39.53
CA THR A 693 48.25 4.51 40.84
C THR A 693 48.15 3.10 41.42
N GLY A 694 49.10 2.71 42.26
CA GLY A 694 49.04 1.41 42.95
C GLY A 694 50.33 0.87 43.56
N LYS A 695 51.16 1.71 44.20
CA LYS A 695 52.03 1.25 45.29
C LYS A 695 51.48 1.82 46.60
N VAL A 696 51.55 0.97 47.64
CA VAL A 696 51.15 1.15 49.05
C VAL A 696 49.71 0.74 49.39
N ALA A 697 49.53 -0.55 49.75
CA ALA A 697 49.13 -0.97 51.10
C ALA A 697 49.00 -2.51 51.18
N THR A 698 49.48 -3.05 52.29
CA THR A 698 49.76 -4.45 52.60
C THR A 698 48.60 -5.20 53.25
N ALA A 699 48.58 -6.52 52.99
CA ALA A 699 48.11 -7.63 53.85
C ALA A 699 46.61 -7.80 54.16
N THR A 700 45.97 -8.84 53.61
CA THR A 700 45.52 -10.10 54.27
C THR A 700 44.51 -10.86 53.39
N GLU A 701 44.41 -12.17 53.60
CA GLU A 701 43.76 -13.20 52.78
C GLU A 701 42.23 -13.07 52.64
N ALA A 702 41.73 -13.22 51.39
CA ALA A 702 40.50 -13.94 51.01
C ALA A 702 40.33 -13.84 49.47
N GLU A 703 40.06 -14.95 48.79
CA GLU A 703 39.88 -15.02 47.33
C GLU A 703 38.63 -14.23 46.87
N ASP A 704 38.84 -13.16 46.09
CA ASP A 704 37.78 -12.33 45.51
C ASP A 704 37.46 -12.75 44.05
N PRO A 705 36.22 -13.18 43.73
CA PRO A 705 35.79 -13.55 42.38
C PRO A 705 35.90 -12.44 41.33
N ARG A 706 36.08 -11.17 41.73
CA ARG A 706 36.33 -10.05 40.80
C ARG A 706 37.70 -10.10 40.14
N LYS A 707 38.75 -10.63 40.79
CA LYS A 707 40.08 -10.73 40.19
C LYS A 707 40.12 -11.75 39.04
N ALA A 708 39.40 -12.86 39.16
CA ALA A 708 39.26 -13.86 38.10
C ALA A 708 38.47 -13.32 36.90
N ALA A 709 37.41 -12.54 37.14
CA ALA A 709 36.62 -11.92 36.08
C ALA A 709 37.40 -10.86 35.28
N VAL A 710 38.24 -10.07 35.95
CA VAL A 710 39.09 -9.06 35.30
C VAL A 710 40.23 -9.72 34.51
N ALA A 711 40.84 -10.80 35.02
CA ALA A 711 41.83 -11.57 34.28
C ALA A 711 41.23 -12.23 33.01
N ALA A 712 40.02 -12.77 33.10
CA ALA A 712 39.31 -13.33 31.96
C ALA A 712 38.90 -12.26 30.93
N ALA A 713 38.52 -11.05 31.37
CA ALA A 713 38.22 -9.93 30.49
C ALA A 713 39.47 -9.42 29.74
N LEU A 714 40.62 -9.35 30.42
CA LEU A 714 41.89 -8.96 29.81
C LEU A 714 42.43 -10.01 28.83
N ALA A 715 42.26 -11.30 29.12
CA ALA A 715 42.60 -12.38 28.20
C ALA A 715 41.73 -12.34 26.91
N ARG A 716 40.42 -12.09 27.06
CA ARG A 716 39.49 -11.94 25.93
C ARG A 716 39.80 -10.70 25.09
N ALA A 717 40.18 -9.58 25.72
CA ALA A 717 40.59 -8.38 25.02
C ALA A 717 41.90 -8.57 24.22
N LYS A 718 42.89 -9.27 24.79
CA LYS A 718 44.13 -9.63 24.07
C LYS A 718 43.88 -10.59 22.90
N ALA A 719 43.02 -11.59 23.07
CA ALA A 719 42.64 -12.52 21.99
C ALA A 719 41.89 -11.81 20.84
N LYS A 720 41.03 -10.85 21.16
CA LYS A 720 40.31 -10.03 20.16
C LYS A 720 41.25 -9.10 19.39
N LYS A 721 42.29 -8.58 20.05
CA LYS A 721 43.29 -7.71 19.43
C LYS A 721 44.22 -8.49 18.48
N ALA A 722 44.60 -9.72 18.84
CA ALA A 722 45.40 -10.61 18.00
C ALA A 722 44.65 -11.05 16.74
N THR A 723 43.38 -11.46 16.87
CA THR A 723 42.53 -11.85 15.73
C THR A 723 42.24 -10.68 14.78
N GLN A 724 42.13 -9.47 15.31
CA GLN A 724 41.96 -8.27 14.48
C GLN A 724 43.25 -7.89 13.71
N GLN A 725 44.42 -8.17 14.28
CA GLN A 725 45.72 -8.00 13.61
C GLN A 725 45.95 -9.02 12.50
N GLU A 726 45.57 -10.29 12.73
CA GLU A 726 45.61 -11.34 11.70
C GLU A 726 44.63 -11.07 10.55
N GLN A 727 43.44 -10.51 10.84
CA GLN A 727 42.49 -10.09 9.81
C GLN A 727 43.02 -8.93 8.95
N LEU A 728 43.73 -7.97 9.55
CA LEU A 728 44.35 -6.87 8.81
C LEU A 728 45.49 -7.36 7.90
N GLN A 729 46.32 -8.30 8.37
CA GLN A 729 47.36 -8.92 7.55
C GLN A 729 46.80 -9.82 6.43
N ALA A 730 45.65 -10.47 6.66
CA ALA A 730 44.98 -11.26 5.63
C ALA A 730 44.39 -10.39 4.50
N VAL A 731 43.91 -9.18 4.84
CA VAL A 731 43.42 -8.20 3.85
C VAL A 731 44.58 -7.61 3.04
N GLU A 732 45.69 -7.29 3.70
CA GLU A 732 46.89 -6.73 3.05
C GLU A 732 47.56 -7.76 2.10
N ASN A 733 47.55 -9.04 2.47
CA ASN A 733 48.01 -10.13 1.61
C ASN A 733 47.03 -10.42 0.45
N ALA A 734 45.73 -10.21 0.65
CA ALA A 734 44.74 -10.34 -0.43
C ALA A 734 44.87 -9.20 -1.46
N GLU A 735 45.18 -7.98 -1.05
CA GLU A 735 45.46 -6.85 -1.97
C GLU A 735 46.73 -7.07 -2.78
N LYS A 736 47.78 -7.67 -2.21
CA LYS A 736 49.02 -8.02 -2.93
C LYS A 736 48.84 -9.13 -3.99
N VAL A 737 47.86 -10.01 -3.83
CA VAL A 737 47.53 -11.05 -4.83
C VAL A 737 46.71 -10.47 -5.99
N VAL A 738 45.91 -9.43 -5.74
CA VAL A 738 45.12 -8.73 -6.75
C VAL A 738 46.01 -7.87 -7.66
N THR A 739 47.08 -7.26 -7.13
CA THR A 739 48.03 -6.47 -7.93
C THR A 739 48.98 -7.31 -8.80
N ALA A 740 49.15 -8.60 -8.50
CA ALA A 740 50.01 -9.50 -9.28
C ALA A 740 49.31 -10.17 -10.48
N THR A 741 48.00 -10.00 -10.66
CA THR A 741 47.19 -10.71 -11.68
C THR A 741 46.59 -9.81 -12.76
N GLU A 742 47.03 -8.56 -12.88
CA GLU A 742 46.58 -7.63 -13.93
C GLU A 742 47.09 -7.96 -15.36
N ALA A 743 47.70 -9.11 -15.59
CA ALA A 743 48.20 -9.49 -16.92
C ALA A 743 47.27 -10.40 -17.74
N GLU A 744 46.27 -11.12 -17.20
CA GLU A 744 45.40 -11.99 -18.02
C GLU A 744 43.95 -12.14 -17.50
N ASP A 745 42.99 -11.77 -18.37
CA ASP A 745 41.53 -11.98 -18.35
C ASP A 745 40.72 -11.61 -17.07
N PRO A 746 39.93 -10.52 -17.11
CA PRO A 746 39.17 -10.01 -15.95
C PRO A 746 38.06 -10.94 -15.43
N ARG A 747 37.60 -11.93 -16.22
CA ARG A 747 36.60 -12.91 -15.74
C ARG A 747 37.20 -14.01 -14.86
N LYS A 748 38.46 -14.37 -15.07
CA LYS A 748 39.16 -15.33 -14.19
C LYS A 748 39.54 -14.69 -12.85
N ALA A 749 39.93 -13.42 -12.85
CA ALA A 749 40.25 -12.68 -11.63
C ALA A 749 39.06 -12.54 -10.67
N THR A 750 37.85 -12.31 -11.21
CA THR A 750 36.62 -12.20 -10.42
C THR A 750 36.19 -13.53 -9.81
N VAL A 751 36.35 -14.64 -10.53
CA VAL A 751 36.07 -15.99 -10.00
C VAL A 751 37.10 -16.40 -8.94
N ALA A 752 38.38 -16.10 -9.14
CA ALA A 752 39.43 -16.39 -8.15
C ALA A 752 39.23 -15.59 -6.85
N ALA A 753 38.85 -14.31 -6.95
CA ALA A 753 38.53 -13.47 -5.78
C ALA A 753 37.29 -13.98 -5.01
N ALA A 754 36.27 -14.50 -5.71
CA ALA A 754 35.10 -15.10 -5.09
C ALA A 754 35.45 -16.42 -4.34
N ILE A 755 36.31 -17.25 -4.93
CA ILE A 755 36.79 -18.50 -4.30
C ILE A 755 37.65 -18.22 -3.07
N ALA A 756 38.52 -17.19 -3.12
CA ALA A 756 39.35 -16.78 -1.99
C ALA A 756 38.49 -16.26 -0.82
N ARG A 757 37.46 -15.45 -1.09
CA ARG A 757 36.50 -14.97 -0.08
C ARG A 757 35.67 -16.11 0.52
N ALA A 758 35.29 -17.10 -0.28
CA ALA A 758 34.57 -18.28 0.21
C ALA A 758 35.44 -19.18 1.10
N LYS A 759 36.73 -19.37 0.76
CA LYS A 759 37.69 -20.10 1.62
C LYS A 759 37.95 -19.39 2.94
N ALA A 760 38.13 -18.06 2.93
CA ALA A 760 38.30 -17.27 4.14
C ALA A 760 37.08 -17.36 5.08
N LYS A 761 35.87 -17.32 4.51
CA LYS A 761 34.62 -17.46 5.27
C LYS A 761 34.42 -18.87 5.85
N LYS A 762 34.93 -19.90 5.17
CA LYS A 762 34.88 -21.30 5.64
C LYS A 762 35.89 -21.56 6.76
N MET A 763 37.07 -20.93 6.71
CA MET A 763 38.05 -21.00 7.80
C MET A 763 37.60 -20.23 9.04
N SER A 764 36.90 -19.10 8.90
CA SER A 764 36.33 -18.38 10.05
C SER A 764 35.17 -19.11 10.74
N GLN A 765 34.49 -20.03 10.04
CA GLN A 765 33.39 -20.84 10.59
C GLN A 765 33.86 -22.16 11.21
N GLY A 766 35.09 -22.61 10.92
CA GLY A 766 35.68 -23.81 11.54
C GLY A 766 36.27 -23.57 12.93
N LEU A 767 36.61 -22.33 13.28
CA LEU A 767 37.26 -21.96 14.55
C LEU A 767 36.26 -21.58 15.66
N SER A 768 34.95 -21.71 15.41
CA SER A 768 33.90 -21.42 16.40
C SER A 768 33.23 -22.67 16.97
N ASN A 769 33.74 -23.87 16.66
CA ASN A 769 33.14 -25.15 17.05
C ASN A 769 34.11 -26.12 17.77
N ASP A 770 35.25 -25.63 18.28
CA ASP A 770 36.06 -26.33 19.29
C ASP A 770 36.25 -25.46 20.53
#